data_AF-A0A369HE89-F1
#
_entry.id   AF-A0A369HE89-F1
#
_cell.length_a   1.000
_cell.length_b   1.000
_cell.length_c   1.000
_cell.angle_alpha   90.00
_cell.angle_beta   90.00
_cell.angle_gamma   90.00
#
_symmetry.space_group_name_H-M   'P 1'
#
loop_
_entity.id
_entity.type
_entity.pdbx_description
1 polymer ?
#
loop_
_entity_poly.entity_id
_entity_poly.type
_entity_poly.pdbx_seq_one_letter_code
_entity_poly.pdbx_strand_id
1 'polypeptide(L)'
;MKLDNLRSIGLVHVLVQTPAVLGHIFTVNCKPLTIQRADPILYPGVISPHVHTVVGGTAFALSETNDEAKAANATTCDKTLDNSNYWQPQLYHQRFDGKFELVEMQGIAAYYIDRACDYAPGRQNCNNMPYGKAPPAGLRMVVGNPYLRAYDASNPEQRAVSHICLGKDFSHDTPHLPSEKCERLRAETYFPSCWDGKNLDSPNHKSHMAFPAIGDYNTGVCPPSHPTAILSVFLEFFYDTAAVKNFNRWVWSMGDPTGYGLHGDFINGWTDQSALERAMDTCTGSQGVNDARCSLNVGPNGPGQPSLQSPQISPPNEEVGLRGPLDRLPGDNPVTGQTIVINMLAYSQLNTGDIRLLRLTRNHDSSSLDLVTYSLAAELPPFTALSYVWGDPADVVQLDWGGETVSMTRNLRAILQCLASSMASDSEPVLLWIDALCINQTDLKERAEQINLMNQIYSRADPVLVFLSTTSAPFKVGLSFLRQAAAHPEWHYEPSLQPHLTLPSSDLDAHSETLRDSVIAIFAAPWWTRVWTVQEFVLSDRVVFRCGDEEMDDKTLLAAFESLKIHESSCCWTARREANGDSKGYLELPSSANGGLSLYKATMRFDQLHVMRNAQEYDARSLLGALATFRTRQCVDARDHIFGMFGLDLGSEFRDLKARLHVDYTVSPTELFADVACSIIRSSGSLDVLSHVCQYPSTRGQLSGLPSWVPDWTATVEETFHHYYAERTRRIALSNASMNLEAEWERLSDGRVSTKAMIIGSIKTTEIGYQTSNPPMFGQKLLKTWLEVFNCRCNWDSDCQHLIHDGPAHSKDEDRPSLSEFSEMITGGHALSQWQNDSGRQLKAFEDWRDWLTHENPEALPKETRQNARNFDDLVKSASLERCMFLTDTGRVGFGPEATREGDVVVLMMGGRVPFIVRRVNAVTQANHYRLLGDAFVHKGMLGEVCLRLPLLGKRWERIYLH
;
A
#
# COMPACT_ATOMS: atom_id res chain seq x y z
N MET A 1 -50.00 -9.22 -41.11
CA MET A 1 -50.69 -8.01 -41.58
C MET A 1 -50.82 -7.07 -40.39
N LYS A 2 -50.12 -5.91 -40.47
CA LYS A 2 -50.30 -4.63 -39.76
C LYS A 2 -50.53 -4.58 -38.23
N LEU A 3 -49.58 -3.90 -37.56
CA LEU A 3 -49.74 -2.65 -36.78
C LEU A 3 -51.14 -2.36 -36.20
N ASP A 4 -51.22 -2.25 -34.87
CA ASP A 4 -51.59 -1.04 -34.11
C ASP A 4 -52.25 -1.41 -32.77
N ASN A 5 -51.59 -0.99 -31.69
CA ASN A 5 -52.14 -0.55 -30.40
C ASN A 5 -51.26 -1.01 -29.25
N LEU A 6 -50.38 -0.13 -28.79
CA LEU A 6 -50.05 0.08 -27.38
C LEU A 6 -49.28 1.41 -27.29
N ARG A 7 -50.04 2.50 -27.22
CA ARG A 7 -49.57 3.77 -26.67
C ARG A 7 -50.01 3.82 -25.20
N SER A 8 -49.07 4.24 -24.35
CA SER A 8 -49.25 5.05 -23.14
C SER A 8 -50.01 4.48 -21.94
N ILE A 9 -49.26 4.21 -20.87
CA ILE A 9 -49.35 4.68 -19.46
C ILE A 9 -48.23 3.87 -18.75
N GLY A 10 -47.15 4.41 -18.17
CA GLY A 10 -47.00 5.64 -17.39
C GLY A 10 -46.78 5.25 -15.92
N LEU A 11 -45.53 4.94 -15.54
CA LEU A 11 -45.08 4.87 -14.13
C LEU A 11 -43.55 5.05 -14.07
N VAL A 12 -43.11 6.25 -14.42
CA VAL A 12 -41.88 6.85 -13.91
C VAL A 12 -42.32 7.69 -12.72
N HIS A 13 -42.11 7.19 -11.49
CA HIS A 13 -41.91 7.98 -10.26
C HIS A 13 -41.84 7.07 -9.02
N VAL A 14 -40.63 6.88 -8.50
CA VAL A 14 -40.36 7.10 -7.07
C VAL A 14 -39.11 7.99 -6.98
N LEU A 15 -39.34 9.28 -7.18
CA LEU A 15 -38.68 10.37 -6.47
C LEU A 15 -39.80 11.40 -6.31
N VAL A 16 -40.54 11.27 -5.22
CA VAL A 16 -41.59 12.23 -4.86
C VAL A 16 -40.91 13.57 -4.57
N GLN A 17 -41.25 14.52 -5.44
CA GLN A 17 -41.21 15.97 -5.32
C GLN A 17 -41.05 16.51 -3.88
N THR A 18 -39.93 17.17 -3.63
CA THR A 18 -39.96 18.48 -2.97
C THR A 18 -39.64 19.54 -4.04
N PRO A 19 -40.47 20.60 -4.23
CA PRO A 19 -40.27 21.61 -5.27
C PRO A 19 -39.08 22.57 -5.06
N ALA A 20 -37.98 22.12 -4.45
CA ALA A 20 -36.88 22.99 -4.01
C ALA A 20 -35.48 22.61 -4.52
N VAL A 21 -35.26 21.50 -5.24
CA VAL A 21 -33.92 21.09 -5.70
C VAL A 21 -33.96 20.34 -7.06
N LEU A 22 -34.46 20.96 -8.13
CA LEU A 22 -34.16 20.48 -9.49
C LEU A 22 -32.79 21.05 -9.90
N GLY A 23 -31.72 20.28 -9.62
CA GLY A 23 -30.34 20.66 -9.88
C GLY A 23 -29.97 20.77 -11.36
N HIS A 24 -28.85 21.43 -11.64
CA HIS A 24 -28.28 21.65 -12.98
C HIS A 24 -27.81 20.32 -13.61
N ILE A 25 -28.70 19.65 -14.37
CA ILE A 25 -28.46 18.34 -15.02
C ILE A 25 -29.15 18.29 -16.40
N PHE A 26 -28.49 17.67 -17.39
CA PHE A 26 -29.13 17.22 -18.64
C PHE A 26 -28.67 15.82 -19.05
N THR A 27 -29.40 15.18 -19.97
CA THR A 27 -29.20 13.78 -20.36
C THR A 27 -29.15 13.59 -21.88
N VAL A 28 -28.25 12.70 -22.32
CA VAL A 28 -28.11 12.21 -23.69
C VAL A 28 -28.45 10.72 -23.70
N ASN A 29 -29.38 10.31 -24.55
CA ASN A 29 -29.80 8.91 -24.65
C ASN A 29 -29.31 8.33 -25.97
N CYS A 30 -28.70 7.15 -25.95
CA CYS A 30 -28.11 6.55 -27.15
C CYS A 30 -28.52 5.08 -27.32
N LYS A 31 -28.56 4.63 -28.58
CA LYS A 31 -28.70 3.22 -28.93
C LYS A 31 -27.33 2.54 -29.11
N PRO A 32 -27.26 1.19 -29.01
CA PRO A 32 -26.05 0.45 -29.35
C PRO A 32 -25.53 0.81 -30.74
N LEU A 33 -24.24 1.11 -30.84
CA LEU A 33 -23.55 1.30 -32.11
C LEU A 33 -22.88 0.00 -32.55
N THR A 34 -22.12 -0.63 -31.66
CA THR A 34 -21.33 -1.83 -31.97
C THR A 34 -20.90 -2.57 -30.70
N ILE A 35 -20.63 -3.87 -30.83
CA ILE A 35 -20.03 -4.72 -29.81
C ILE A 35 -18.78 -5.33 -30.43
N GLN A 36 -17.60 -4.96 -29.94
CA GLN A 36 -16.33 -5.33 -30.56
C GLN A 36 -15.15 -5.23 -29.60
N ARG A 37 -14.01 -5.83 -29.96
CA ARG A 37 -12.74 -5.71 -29.22
C ARG A 37 -11.92 -4.52 -29.71
N ALA A 38 -12.42 -3.32 -29.45
CA ALA A 38 -11.75 -2.07 -29.82
C ALA A 38 -11.78 -1.08 -28.65
N ASP A 39 -10.62 -0.49 -28.37
CA ASP A 39 -10.44 0.52 -27.33
C ASP A 39 -9.39 1.53 -27.82
N PRO A 40 -9.82 2.63 -28.47
CA PRO A 40 -8.90 3.63 -29.03
C PRO A 40 -8.20 4.50 -27.98
N ILE A 41 -8.50 4.34 -26.68
CA ILE A 41 -7.79 5.01 -25.59
C ILE A 41 -6.66 4.11 -25.11
N LEU A 42 -6.98 2.92 -24.59
CA LEU A 42 -5.99 2.05 -23.93
C LEU A 42 -5.18 1.19 -24.91
N TYR A 43 -5.76 0.86 -26.08
CA TYR A 43 -5.17 -0.04 -27.07
C TYR A 43 -5.26 0.53 -28.50
N PRO A 44 -4.74 1.75 -28.74
CA PRO A 44 -4.90 2.42 -30.03
C PRO A 44 -4.25 1.61 -31.17
N GLY A 45 -5.07 1.31 -32.19
CA GLY A 45 -4.65 0.62 -33.41
C GLY A 45 -4.51 -0.90 -33.29
N VAL A 46 -4.76 -1.48 -32.12
CA VAL A 46 -4.66 -2.94 -31.90
C VAL A 46 -5.95 -3.49 -31.27
N ILE A 47 -6.17 -4.79 -31.41
CA ILE A 47 -7.36 -5.45 -30.86
C ILE A 47 -7.30 -5.39 -29.32
N SER A 48 -8.36 -4.88 -28.71
CA SER A 48 -8.46 -4.76 -27.25
C SER A 48 -8.46 -6.14 -26.56
N PRO A 49 -7.93 -6.30 -25.35
CA PRO A 49 -7.91 -7.59 -24.65
C PRO A 49 -9.30 -8.20 -24.40
N HIS A 50 -10.35 -7.38 -24.27
CA HIS A 50 -11.72 -7.84 -24.05
C HIS A 50 -12.74 -7.04 -24.86
N VAL A 51 -13.99 -7.47 -24.84
CA VAL A 51 -15.08 -6.92 -25.67
C VAL A 51 -15.74 -5.73 -24.99
N HIS A 52 -15.99 -4.67 -25.76
CA HIS A 52 -16.73 -3.51 -25.30
C HIS A 52 -18.08 -3.39 -26.02
N THR A 53 -19.05 -2.82 -25.32
CA THR A 53 -20.31 -2.35 -25.89
C THR A 53 -20.23 -0.83 -26.04
N VAL A 54 -20.50 -0.32 -27.24
CA VAL A 54 -20.17 1.05 -27.62
C VAL A 54 -21.42 1.76 -28.13
N VAL A 55 -21.55 3.04 -27.78
CA VAL A 55 -22.58 3.96 -28.31
C VAL A 55 -21.93 5.27 -28.78
N GLY A 56 -22.69 6.12 -29.48
CA GLY A 56 -22.26 7.46 -29.86
C GLY A 56 -21.94 7.63 -31.34
N GLY A 57 -20.89 8.40 -31.62
CA GLY A 57 -20.45 8.74 -32.98
C GLY A 57 -20.06 7.52 -33.83
N THR A 58 -20.41 7.54 -35.11
CA THR A 58 -20.11 6.46 -36.07
C THR A 58 -18.65 6.33 -36.46
N ALA A 59 -17.77 7.24 -36.06
CA ALA A 59 -16.34 7.20 -36.36
C ALA A 59 -15.55 6.16 -35.54
N PHE A 60 -16.17 5.60 -34.48
CA PHE A 60 -15.52 4.68 -33.57
C PHE A 60 -14.81 3.51 -34.27
N ALA A 61 -13.52 3.39 -34.01
CA ALA A 61 -12.63 2.39 -34.61
C ALA A 61 -11.43 2.12 -33.69
N LEU A 62 -10.59 1.13 -34.04
CA LEU A 62 -9.40 0.76 -33.26
C LEU A 62 -8.44 1.94 -33.00
N SER A 63 -8.34 2.89 -33.92
CA SER A 63 -7.38 4.01 -33.86
C SER A 63 -8.06 5.37 -33.93
N GLU A 64 -9.28 5.51 -33.40
CA GLU A 64 -10.03 6.76 -33.43
C GLU A 64 -9.30 7.91 -32.73
N THR A 65 -9.15 9.02 -33.45
CA THR A 65 -8.62 10.29 -32.96
C THR A 65 -9.74 11.23 -32.50
N ASN A 66 -9.39 12.28 -31.74
CA ASN A 66 -10.37 13.28 -31.30
C ASN A 66 -11.03 14.04 -32.47
N ASP A 67 -10.29 14.26 -33.55
CA ASP A 67 -10.83 14.94 -34.74
C ASP A 67 -11.78 14.03 -35.52
N GLU A 68 -11.48 12.72 -35.59
CA GLU A 68 -12.37 11.73 -36.19
C GLU A 68 -13.66 11.55 -35.39
N ALA A 69 -13.57 11.49 -34.05
CA ALA A 69 -14.75 11.41 -33.19
C ALA A 69 -15.71 12.59 -33.44
N LYS A 70 -15.18 13.83 -33.52
CA LYS A 70 -15.99 15.01 -33.88
C LYS A 70 -16.53 14.94 -35.30
N ALA A 71 -15.75 14.42 -36.25
CA ALA A 71 -16.09 14.33 -37.66
C ALA A 71 -16.97 13.12 -38.03
N ALA A 72 -17.53 12.40 -37.05
CA ALA A 72 -18.45 11.30 -37.31
C ALA A 72 -19.64 11.74 -38.19
N ASN A 73 -19.99 10.91 -39.17
CA ASN A 73 -21.08 11.15 -40.12
C ASN A 73 -22.45 11.14 -39.44
N ALA A 74 -22.60 10.39 -38.35
CA ALA A 74 -23.82 10.29 -37.56
C ALA A 74 -23.50 9.89 -36.10
N THR A 75 -24.52 9.89 -35.25
CA THR A 75 -24.47 9.45 -33.87
C THR A 75 -25.68 8.57 -33.54
N THR A 76 -25.53 7.60 -32.62
CA THR A 76 -26.67 6.83 -32.11
C THR A 76 -27.49 7.58 -31.05
N CYS A 77 -27.01 8.75 -30.63
CA CYS A 77 -27.59 9.56 -29.57
C CYS A 77 -28.75 10.44 -30.04
N ASP A 78 -29.59 10.86 -29.10
CA ASP A 78 -30.71 11.78 -29.36
C ASP A 78 -30.24 13.20 -29.69
N LYS A 79 -29.10 13.64 -29.13
CA LYS A 79 -28.48 14.93 -29.46
C LYS A 79 -27.59 14.80 -30.70
N THR A 80 -28.02 15.41 -31.81
CA THR A 80 -27.28 15.38 -33.09
C THR A 80 -25.92 16.08 -33.03
N LEU A 81 -25.70 16.94 -32.02
CA LEU A 81 -24.41 17.61 -31.81
C LEU A 81 -23.40 16.71 -31.07
N ASP A 82 -23.86 15.62 -30.45
CA ASP A 82 -23.03 14.73 -29.64
C ASP A 82 -22.52 13.55 -30.47
N ASN A 83 -21.32 13.71 -31.03
CA ASN A 83 -20.59 12.59 -31.63
C ASN A 83 -19.60 11.94 -30.64
N SER A 84 -19.73 12.23 -29.33
CA SER A 84 -18.91 11.55 -28.32
C SER A 84 -19.13 10.05 -28.35
N ASN A 85 -18.11 9.31 -27.96
CA ASN A 85 -18.20 7.86 -27.77
C ASN A 85 -18.12 7.52 -26.29
N TYR A 86 -19.03 6.63 -25.88
CA TYR A 86 -19.13 6.10 -24.54
C TYR A 86 -19.13 4.58 -24.64
N TRP A 87 -18.28 3.91 -23.87
CA TRP A 87 -18.25 2.47 -23.88
C TRP A 87 -17.85 1.88 -22.53
N GLN A 88 -18.21 0.61 -22.36
CA GLN A 88 -17.86 -0.19 -21.19
C GLN A 88 -17.74 -1.66 -21.62
N PRO A 89 -17.18 -2.54 -20.77
CA PRO A 89 -17.15 -3.97 -21.00
C PRO A 89 -18.53 -4.57 -21.33
N GLN A 90 -18.56 -5.50 -22.29
CA GLN A 90 -19.78 -6.23 -22.63
C GLN A 90 -20.12 -7.27 -21.55
N LEU A 91 -21.40 -7.38 -21.19
CA LEU A 91 -21.90 -8.39 -20.25
C LEU A 91 -22.19 -9.72 -20.97
N TYR A 92 -21.80 -10.81 -20.31
CA TYR A 92 -22.12 -12.18 -20.71
C TYR A 92 -22.81 -12.93 -19.56
N HIS A 93 -23.54 -13.97 -19.93
CA HIS A 93 -24.09 -14.98 -19.03
C HIS A 93 -23.39 -16.31 -19.27
N GLN A 94 -22.84 -16.92 -18.23
CA GLN A 94 -22.25 -18.25 -18.35
C GLN A 94 -23.28 -19.35 -18.10
N ARG A 95 -23.52 -20.16 -19.12
CA ARG A 95 -24.40 -21.34 -19.08
C ARG A 95 -23.78 -22.49 -18.30
N PHE A 96 -24.60 -23.45 -17.90
CA PHE A 96 -24.16 -24.66 -17.18
C PHE A 96 -23.25 -25.58 -18.01
N ASP A 97 -23.38 -25.56 -19.33
CA ASP A 97 -22.48 -26.27 -20.24
C ASP A 97 -21.13 -25.54 -20.46
N GLY A 98 -20.88 -24.47 -19.71
CA GLY A 98 -19.65 -23.68 -19.75
C GLY A 98 -19.63 -22.60 -20.83
N LYS A 99 -20.60 -22.59 -21.76
CA LYS A 99 -20.67 -21.62 -22.85
C LYS A 99 -21.15 -20.25 -22.37
N PHE A 100 -20.82 -19.21 -23.13
CA PHE A 100 -21.14 -17.81 -22.82
C PHE A 100 -22.17 -17.26 -23.79
N GLU A 101 -23.29 -16.77 -23.26
CA GLU A 101 -24.30 -16.04 -24.02
C GLU A 101 -24.12 -14.54 -23.82
N LEU A 102 -24.13 -13.78 -24.91
CA LEU A 102 -24.10 -12.33 -24.86
C LEU A 102 -25.42 -11.82 -24.25
N VAL A 103 -25.34 -10.92 -23.28
CA VAL A 103 -26.52 -10.26 -22.71
C VAL A 103 -26.78 -8.97 -23.48
N GLU A 104 -27.97 -8.82 -24.05
CA GLU A 104 -28.29 -7.69 -24.94
C GLU A 104 -28.24 -6.36 -24.18
N MET A 105 -27.44 -5.40 -24.69
CA MET A 105 -27.45 -4.02 -24.22
C MET A 105 -28.51 -3.23 -24.99
N GLN A 106 -29.46 -2.61 -24.28
CA GLN A 106 -30.66 -1.99 -24.86
C GLN A 106 -30.50 -0.49 -25.18
N GLY A 107 -29.45 0.13 -24.65
CA GLY A 107 -29.11 1.55 -24.79
C GLY A 107 -28.50 2.11 -23.50
N ILE A 108 -28.20 3.41 -23.52
CA ILE A 108 -27.65 4.14 -22.38
C ILE A 108 -28.40 5.43 -22.09
N ALA A 109 -28.21 5.93 -20.86
CA ALA A 109 -28.39 7.34 -20.51
C ALA A 109 -27.05 7.90 -20.02
N ALA A 110 -26.52 8.90 -20.72
CA ALA A 110 -25.36 9.67 -20.30
C ALA A 110 -25.83 10.99 -19.68
N TYR A 111 -25.44 11.25 -18.43
CA TYR A 111 -25.80 12.46 -17.70
C TYR A 111 -24.60 13.39 -17.65
N TYR A 112 -24.87 14.67 -17.86
CA TYR A 112 -23.96 15.77 -17.58
C TYR A 112 -24.51 16.50 -16.37
N ILE A 113 -23.76 16.47 -15.27
CA ILE A 113 -24.27 16.81 -13.94
C ILE A 113 -23.34 17.82 -13.27
N ASP A 114 -23.89 18.92 -12.77
CA ASP A 114 -23.16 19.86 -11.93
C ASP A 114 -23.14 19.37 -10.47
N ARG A 115 -22.03 18.77 -10.04
CA ARG A 115 -21.83 18.31 -8.66
C ARG A 115 -20.47 18.65 -8.07
N ALA A 116 -19.58 19.26 -8.84
CA ALA A 116 -18.26 19.65 -8.37
C ALA A 116 -18.00 21.14 -8.64
N CYS A 117 -17.17 21.74 -7.79
CA CYS A 117 -16.76 23.14 -7.94
C CYS A 117 -15.24 23.28 -7.84
N ASP A 118 -14.75 24.35 -8.46
CA ASP A 118 -13.32 24.67 -8.52
C ASP A 118 -12.67 24.65 -7.13
N TYR A 119 -11.38 24.33 -7.11
CA TYR A 119 -10.57 24.50 -5.92
C TYR A 119 -10.47 25.98 -5.55
N ALA A 120 -10.54 26.29 -4.25
CA ALA A 120 -10.06 27.56 -3.71
C ALA A 120 -9.51 27.34 -2.29
N PRO A 121 -8.43 28.03 -1.89
CA PRO A 121 -7.89 27.93 -0.53
C PRO A 121 -8.99 28.17 0.52
N GLY A 122 -9.16 27.19 1.42
CA GLY A 122 -10.16 27.26 2.50
C GLY A 122 -11.60 26.89 2.11
N ARG A 123 -11.89 26.56 0.84
CA ARG A 123 -13.24 26.13 0.41
C ARG A 123 -13.57 24.75 0.97
N GLN A 124 -14.76 24.62 1.55
CA GLN A 124 -15.25 23.38 2.19
C GLN A 124 -16.48 22.78 1.50
N ASN A 125 -17.16 23.51 0.61
CA ASN A 125 -18.35 23.05 -0.13
C ASN A 125 -18.56 23.90 -1.40
N CYS A 126 -19.54 23.52 -2.21
CA CYS A 126 -19.86 24.15 -3.50
C CYS A 126 -21.07 25.10 -3.46
N ASN A 127 -21.49 25.55 -2.28
CA ASN A 127 -22.68 26.39 -2.15
C ASN A 127 -22.48 27.74 -2.85
N ASN A 128 -23.46 28.14 -3.68
CA ASN A 128 -23.46 29.40 -4.43
C ASN A 128 -22.26 29.59 -5.39
N MET A 129 -21.66 28.50 -5.84
CA MET A 129 -20.61 28.53 -6.86
C MET A 129 -21.22 28.45 -8.27
N PRO A 130 -20.56 29.00 -9.30
CA PRO A 130 -20.89 28.67 -10.69
C PRO A 130 -20.79 27.16 -10.91
N TYR A 131 -21.62 26.65 -11.82
CA TYR A 131 -21.55 25.26 -12.24
C TYR A 131 -20.20 24.93 -12.91
N GLY A 132 -19.80 23.67 -12.85
CA GLY A 132 -18.60 23.17 -13.51
C GLY A 132 -18.60 23.46 -15.02
N LYS A 133 -17.40 23.57 -15.61
CA LYS A 133 -17.27 23.81 -17.06
C LYS A 133 -17.74 22.59 -17.86
N ALA A 134 -18.24 22.81 -19.07
CA ALA A 134 -18.41 21.70 -20.01
C ALA A 134 -17.06 20.96 -20.20
N PRO A 135 -17.05 19.61 -20.33
CA PRO A 135 -15.85 18.88 -20.67
C PRO A 135 -15.17 19.52 -21.90
N PRO A 136 -13.87 19.85 -21.85
CA PRO A 136 -13.20 20.52 -22.95
C PRO A 136 -13.14 19.62 -24.19
N ALA A 137 -13.20 20.25 -25.36
CA ALA A 137 -13.18 19.54 -26.64
C ALA A 137 -11.91 18.70 -26.79
N GLY A 138 -12.06 17.39 -27.07
CA GLY A 138 -10.95 16.44 -27.17
C GLY A 138 -10.48 15.82 -25.85
N LEU A 139 -11.18 16.07 -24.74
CA LEU A 139 -10.96 15.35 -23.49
C LEU A 139 -11.20 13.84 -23.67
N ARG A 140 -10.30 13.02 -23.12
CA ARG A 140 -10.43 11.55 -23.04
C ARG A 140 -10.34 11.13 -21.58
N MET A 141 -11.22 10.24 -21.14
CA MET A 141 -11.20 9.78 -19.75
C MET A 141 -11.49 8.28 -19.66
N VAL A 142 -10.91 7.66 -18.62
CA VAL A 142 -11.21 6.30 -18.19
C VAL A 142 -11.51 6.30 -16.70
N VAL A 143 -12.51 5.54 -16.26
CA VAL A 143 -12.82 5.32 -14.84
C VAL A 143 -13.00 3.83 -14.54
N GLY A 144 -12.59 3.39 -13.35
CA GLY A 144 -12.67 1.99 -12.95
C GLY A 144 -11.44 1.20 -13.37
N ASN A 145 -11.37 -0.08 -13.01
CA ASN A 145 -10.18 -0.88 -13.27
C ASN A 145 -10.57 -2.33 -13.62
N PRO A 146 -10.28 -2.80 -14.85
CA PRO A 146 -10.72 -4.12 -15.33
C PRO A 146 -10.11 -5.30 -14.57
N TYR A 147 -9.09 -5.08 -13.76
CA TYR A 147 -8.39 -6.11 -12.99
C TYR A 147 -8.90 -6.25 -11.55
N LEU A 148 -9.81 -5.40 -11.08
CA LEU A 148 -10.31 -5.46 -9.71
C LEU A 148 -11.28 -6.62 -9.49
N ARG A 149 -11.08 -7.36 -8.39
CA ARG A 149 -11.95 -8.46 -7.91
C ARG A 149 -12.30 -8.37 -6.42
N ALA A 150 -11.89 -7.28 -5.78
CA ALA A 150 -12.25 -6.94 -4.41
C ALA A 150 -12.64 -5.47 -4.34
N TYR A 151 -13.53 -5.14 -3.41
CA TYR A 151 -14.04 -3.80 -3.21
C TYR A 151 -13.39 -3.12 -2.00
N ASP A 152 -12.89 -1.92 -2.21
CA ASP A 152 -12.39 -1.01 -1.20
C ASP A 152 -13.28 0.24 -1.16
N ALA A 153 -14.16 0.30 -0.16
CA ALA A 153 -15.07 1.41 0.05
C ALA A 153 -14.35 2.75 0.33
N SER A 154 -13.06 2.73 0.69
CA SER A 154 -12.27 3.96 0.88
C SER A 154 -11.78 4.54 -0.44
N ASN A 155 -11.73 3.74 -1.51
CA ASN A 155 -11.27 4.18 -2.81
C ASN A 155 -12.42 4.85 -3.60
N PRO A 156 -12.32 6.16 -3.91
CA PRO A 156 -13.38 6.87 -4.63
C PRO A 156 -13.61 6.34 -6.04
N GLU A 157 -12.59 5.81 -6.71
CA GLU A 157 -12.73 5.23 -8.06
C GLU A 157 -13.57 3.95 -8.04
N GLN A 158 -13.44 3.12 -7.00
CA GLN A 158 -14.25 1.91 -6.87
C GLN A 158 -15.69 2.22 -6.48
N ARG A 159 -15.91 3.28 -5.67
CA ARG A 159 -17.26 3.78 -5.36
C ARG A 159 -17.95 4.43 -6.57
N ALA A 160 -17.18 4.82 -7.58
CA ALA A 160 -17.70 5.38 -8.82
C ALA A 160 -18.27 4.35 -9.80
N VAL A 161 -18.29 3.07 -9.43
CA VAL A 161 -18.77 1.95 -10.25
C VAL A 161 -19.83 1.18 -9.48
N SER A 162 -20.99 0.95 -10.08
CA SER A 162 -22.12 0.27 -9.44
C SER A 162 -23.01 -0.52 -10.42
N HIS A 163 -23.85 -1.38 -9.84
CA HIS A 163 -24.85 -2.20 -10.52
C HIS A 163 -26.18 -2.09 -9.79
N ILE A 164 -27.27 -2.08 -10.54
CA ILE A 164 -28.63 -1.98 -10.00
C ILE A 164 -29.55 -2.96 -10.69
N CYS A 165 -30.31 -3.68 -9.86
CA CYS A 165 -31.35 -4.58 -10.28
C CYS A 165 -32.69 -3.84 -10.42
N LEU A 166 -33.23 -3.76 -11.63
CA LEU A 166 -34.54 -3.14 -11.89
C LEU A 166 -35.61 -4.26 -12.00
N GLY A 167 -36.73 -4.13 -11.27
CA GLY A 167 -37.83 -5.10 -11.40
C GLY A 167 -38.90 -5.21 -10.31
N LYS A 168 -38.72 -4.69 -9.07
CA LYS A 168 -39.81 -4.47 -8.07
C LYS A 168 -39.33 -3.77 -6.79
N ASP A 169 -40.13 -2.79 -6.34
CA ASP A 169 -40.20 -2.05 -5.06
C ASP A 169 -38.94 -1.51 -4.37
N PHE A 170 -37.71 -1.99 -4.60
CA PHE A 170 -36.48 -1.44 -4.01
C PHE A 170 -35.23 -1.69 -4.87
N SER A 171 -34.92 -0.81 -5.81
CA SER A 171 -33.63 -0.82 -6.52
C SER A 171 -32.58 -0.09 -5.70
N HIS A 172 -31.51 -0.80 -5.29
CA HIS A 172 -30.36 -0.23 -4.56
C HIS A 172 -29.08 -0.41 -5.38
N ASP A 173 -28.17 0.55 -5.25
CA ASP A 173 -26.86 0.55 -5.87
C ASP A 173 -25.95 -0.45 -5.13
N THR A 174 -25.39 -1.42 -5.85
CA THR A 174 -24.42 -2.37 -5.29
C THR A 174 -23.09 -2.26 -6.05
N PRO A 175 -21.93 -2.39 -5.38
CA PRO A 175 -20.64 -2.36 -6.07
C PRO A 175 -20.33 -3.65 -6.84
N HIS A 176 -21.09 -4.72 -6.57
CA HIS A 176 -20.97 -6.02 -7.21
C HIS A 176 -22.15 -6.29 -8.15
N LEU A 177 -21.98 -7.24 -9.07
CA LEU A 177 -23.05 -7.76 -9.92
C LEU A 177 -24.22 -8.27 -9.05
N PRO A 178 -25.47 -8.13 -9.52
CA PRO A 178 -26.64 -8.48 -8.73
C PRO A 178 -26.68 -9.98 -8.44
N SER A 179 -26.97 -10.32 -7.18
CA SER A 179 -27.15 -11.69 -6.71
C SER A 179 -28.59 -12.18 -6.79
N GLU A 180 -29.51 -11.34 -7.28
CA GLU A 180 -30.93 -11.62 -7.44
C GLU A 180 -31.40 -11.46 -8.89
N LYS A 181 -32.60 -11.98 -9.20
CA LYS A 181 -33.13 -11.92 -10.56
C LYS A 181 -33.59 -10.50 -10.89
N CYS A 182 -32.97 -9.92 -11.91
CA CYS A 182 -33.36 -8.62 -12.45
C CYS A 182 -34.20 -8.80 -13.71
N GLU A 183 -35.25 -7.98 -13.87
CA GLU A 183 -35.88 -7.82 -15.19
C GLU A 183 -34.91 -7.07 -16.13
N ARG A 184 -34.19 -6.10 -15.58
CA ARG A 184 -33.16 -5.34 -16.30
C ARG A 184 -32.01 -5.00 -15.35
N LEU A 185 -30.77 -5.19 -15.80
CA LEU A 185 -29.58 -4.76 -15.06
C LEU A 185 -29.13 -3.39 -15.56
N ARG A 186 -28.91 -2.45 -14.65
CA ARG A 186 -28.29 -1.16 -14.92
C ARG A 186 -26.86 -1.17 -14.38
N ALA A 187 -25.88 -0.89 -15.23
CA ALA A 187 -24.47 -0.76 -14.89
C ALA A 187 -24.08 0.71 -14.96
N GLU A 188 -23.32 1.18 -13.97
CA GLU A 188 -23.12 2.60 -13.70
C GLU A 188 -21.65 2.96 -13.55
N THR A 189 -21.23 4.06 -14.18
CA THR A 189 -19.86 4.60 -14.04
C THR A 189 -19.89 6.13 -13.91
N TYR A 190 -19.20 6.65 -12.89
CA TYR A 190 -19.09 8.07 -12.57
C TYR A 190 -17.68 8.58 -12.86
N PHE A 191 -17.50 9.40 -13.90
CA PHE A 191 -16.16 9.90 -14.24
C PHE A 191 -15.68 10.96 -13.24
N PRO A 192 -14.36 11.04 -13.00
CA PRO A 192 -13.77 12.12 -12.20
C PRO A 192 -14.11 13.50 -12.80
N SER A 193 -14.47 14.46 -11.95
CA SER A 193 -14.97 15.77 -12.37
C SER A 193 -14.02 16.94 -12.11
N CYS A 194 -12.80 16.67 -11.65
CA CYS A 194 -11.78 17.67 -11.39
C CYS A 194 -10.64 17.54 -12.40
N TRP A 195 -10.45 18.55 -13.23
CA TRP A 195 -9.47 18.62 -14.30
C TRP A 195 -8.27 19.47 -13.89
N ASP A 196 -7.06 19.07 -14.34
CA ASP A 196 -5.82 19.83 -14.11
C ASP A 196 -5.79 21.20 -14.79
N GLY A 197 -6.78 21.50 -15.64
CA GLY A 197 -6.90 22.78 -16.33
C GLY A 197 -6.05 22.89 -17.60
N LYS A 198 -5.32 21.84 -17.97
CA LYS A 198 -4.32 21.86 -19.04
C LYS A 198 -4.40 20.66 -20.00
N ASN A 199 -4.34 19.43 -19.49
CA ASN A 199 -4.12 18.25 -20.32
C ASN A 199 -5.45 17.59 -20.70
N LEU A 200 -5.69 17.41 -22.00
CA LEU A 200 -6.91 16.73 -22.50
C LEU A 200 -6.82 15.20 -22.39
N ASP A 201 -5.62 14.68 -22.18
CA ASP A 201 -5.34 13.28 -21.93
C ASP A 201 -3.96 13.18 -21.24
N SER A 202 -3.70 12.06 -20.57
CA SER A 202 -2.42 11.76 -19.91
C SER A 202 -1.91 10.40 -20.37
N PRO A 203 -0.62 10.05 -20.23
CA PRO A 203 -0.10 8.76 -20.68
C PRO A 203 -0.81 7.52 -20.09
N ASN A 204 -1.44 7.65 -18.92
CA ASN A 204 -2.24 6.59 -18.29
C ASN A 204 -3.76 6.84 -18.40
N HIS A 205 -4.19 7.84 -19.19
CA HIS A 205 -5.57 8.25 -19.44
C HIS A 205 -6.41 8.61 -18.20
N LYS A 206 -5.75 8.80 -17.05
CA LYS A 206 -6.41 9.05 -15.75
C LYS A 206 -5.83 10.24 -14.99
N SER A 207 -4.51 10.41 -14.99
CA SER A 207 -3.81 11.35 -14.08
C SER A 207 -4.02 12.83 -14.36
N HIS A 208 -4.64 13.19 -15.48
CA HIS A 208 -5.08 14.56 -15.77
C HIS A 208 -6.45 14.91 -15.15
N MET A 209 -7.10 13.90 -14.54
CA MET A 209 -8.37 14.02 -13.84
C MET A 209 -8.25 13.53 -12.39
N ALA A 210 -9.11 14.02 -11.52
CA ALA A 210 -9.28 13.54 -10.16
C ALA A 210 -10.74 13.61 -9.70
N PHE A 211 -11.04 12.81 -8.68
CA PHE A 211 -12.27 12.95 -7.90
C PHE A 211 -12.16 14.16 -6.95
N PRO A 212 -13.29 14.74 -6.51
CA PRO A 212 -13.29 15.79 -5.50
C PRO A 212 -12.52 15.37 -4.23
N ALA A 213 -11.74 16.29 -3.67
CA ALA A 213 -10.93 16.04 -2.49
C ALA A 213 -11.67 16.32 -1.17
N ILE A 214 -12.73 17.14 -1.24
CA ILE A 214 -13.62 17.44 -0.12
C ILE A 214 -15.04 17.15 -0.58
N GLY A 215 -15.76 16.29 0.12
CA GLY A 215 -17.06 15.78 -0.29
C GLY A 215 -16.99 14.28 -0.53
N ASP A 216 -17.52 13.84 -1.66
CA ASP A 216 -17.53 12.44 -2.10
C ASP A 216 -17.07 12.30 -3.57
N TYR A 217 -16.95 11.07 -4.08
CA TYR A 217 -16.50 10.79 -5.45
C TYR A 217 -17.38 11.47 -6.51
N ASN A 218 -18.69 11.58 -6.26
CA ASN A 218 -19.66 12.13 -7.20
C ASN A 218 -20.07 13.57 -6.88
N THR A 219 -19.53 14.21 -5.83
CA THR A 219 -19.82 15.61 -5.50
C THR A 219 -18.78 16.23 -4.57
N GLY A 220 -18.36 17.48 -4.83
CA GLY A 220 -17.48 18.17 -3.90
C GLY A 220 -16.53 19.21 -4.48
N VAL A 221 -15.56 19.61 -3.68
CA VAL A 221 -14.55 20.60 -4.03
C VAL A 221 -13.34 19.90 -4.64
N CYS A 222 -12.88 20.42 -5.78
CA CYS A 222 -11.71 19.88 -6.45
C CYS A 222 -10.40 20.09 -5.67
N PRO A 223 -9.41 19.19 -5.84
CA PRO A 223 -8.11 19.33 -5.21
C PRO A 223 -7.28 20.48 -5.82
N PRO A 224 -6.27 21.00 -5.10
CA PRO A 224 -5.32 21.96 -5.64
C PRO A 224 -4.60 21.49 -6.91
N SER A 225 -4.37 20.18 -7.04
CA SER A 225 -3.69 19.59 -8.20
C SER A 225 -4.59 19.51 -9.44
N HIS A 226 -5.91 19.50 -9.27
CA HIS A 226 -6.90 19.47 -10.35
C HIS A 226 -7.94 20.57 -10.14
N PRO A 227 -7.53 21.84 -10.22
CA PRO A 227 -8.30 22.93 -9.62
C PRO A 227 -9.59 23.30 -10.37
N THR A 228 -9.79 22.78 -11.59
CA THR A 228 -10.92 23.15 -12.45
C THR A 228 -12.00 22.08 -12.41
N ALA A 229 -13.20 22.41 -11.93
CA ALA A 229 -14.34 21.52 -12.02
C ALA A 229 -14.93 21.52 -13.43
N ILE A 230 -15.25 20.32 -13.92
CA ILE A 230 -16.05 20.10 -15.12
C ILE A 230 -17.37 19.41 -14.75
N LEU A 231 -18.36 19.49 -15.63
CA LEU A 231 -19.60 18.74 -15.48
C LEU A 231 -19.27 17.25 -15.42
N SER A 232 -19.74 16.57 -14.37
CA SER A 232 -19.56 15.14 -14.21
C SER A 232 -20.27 14.40 -15.35
N VAL A 233 -19.53 13.53 -16.03
CA VAL A 233 -20.11 12.56 -16.97
C VAL A 233 -20.46 11.31 -16.16
N PHE A 234 -21.73 10.92 -16.15
CA PHE A 234 -22.23 9.74 -15.47
C PHE A 234 -22.99 8.86 -16.47
N LEU A 235 -22.63 7.59 -16.57
CA LEU A 235 -23.18 6.67 -17.56
C LEU A 235 -24.02 5.59 -16.90
N GLU A 236 -25.22 5.36 -17.45
CA GLU A 236 -26.08 4.22 -17.14
C GLU A 236 -26.21 3.34 -18.40
N PHE A 237 -25.67 2.13 -18.35
CA PHE A 237 -25.85 1.11 -19.38
C PHE A 237 -26.92 0.11 -18.95
N PHE A 238 -27.82 -0.25 -19.86
CA PHE A 238 -28.94 -1.11 -19.54
C PHE A 238 -28.89 -2.43 -20.30
N TYR A 239 -29.00 -3.54 -19.58
CA TYR A 239 -28.94 -4.91 -20.12
C TYR A 239 -30.26 -5.66 -19.90
N ASP A 240 -30.72 -6.36 -20.94
CA ASP A 240 -31.89 -7.24 -20.86
C ASP A 240 -31.55 -8.55 -20.16
N THR A 241 -31.93 -8.68 -18.89
CA THR A 241 -31.70 -9.88 -18.09
C THR A 241 -32.95 -10.73 -17.90
N ALA A 242 -34.12 -10.28 -18.38
CA ALA A 242 -35.41 -10.91 -18.08
C ALA A 242 -35.51 -12.35 -18.58
N ALA A 243 -34.94 -12.60 -19.77
CA ALA A 243 -34.95 -13.91 -20.43
C ALA A 243 -33.94 -14.91 -19.86
N VAL A 244 -32.97 -14.45 -19.06
CA VAL A 244 -31.91 -15.31 -18.51
C VAL A 244 -32.47 -16.12 -17.34
N LYS A 245 -32.44 -17.45 -17.49
CA LYS A 245 -33.05 -18.38 -16.52
C LYS A 245 -32.26 -18.46 -15.20
N ASN A 246 -30.92 -18.44 -15.28
CA ASN A 246 -30.02 -18.64 -14.13
C ASN A 246 -29.21 -17.37 -13.87
N PHE A 247 -29.84 -16.38 -13.24
CA PHE A 247 -29.34 -15.01 -13.07
C PHE A 247 -28.09 -14.84 -12.18
N ASN A 248 -27.46 -15.90 -11.67
CA ASN A 248 -26.31 -15.80 -10.76
C ASN A 248 -24.96 -16.13 -11.42
N ARG A 249 -24.87 -16.07 -12.76
CA ARG A 249 -23.65 -16.37 -13.52
C ARG A 249 -23.32 -15.27 -14.54
N TRP A 250 -23.45 -14.03 -14.09
CA TRP A 250 -23.02 -12.86 -14.83
C TRP A 250 -21.50 -12.82 -14.90
N VAL A 251 -20.96 -12.42 -16.04
CA VAL A 251 -19.52 -12.23 -16.24
C VAL A 251 -19.30 -11.07 -17.20
N TRP A 252 -18.54 -10.06 -16.80
CA TRP A 252 -18.06 -9.03 -17.72
C TRP A 252 -17.01 -9.61 -18.67
N SER A 253 -16.88 -9.03 -19.87
CA SER A 253 -16.08 -9.59 -20.97
C SER A 253 -14.59 -9.85 -20.67
N MET A 254 -14.00 -9.16 -19.69
CA MET A 254 -12.64 -9.42 -19.19
C MET A 254 -12.58 -10.57 -18.17
N GLY A 255 -13.67 -11.33 -18.03
CA GLY A 255 -13.76 -12.49 -17.16
C GLY A 255 -14.12 -12.17 -15.71
N ASP A 256 -14.68 -11.00 -15.40
CA ASP A 256 -15.07 -10.63 -14.04
C ASP A 256 -16.52 -11.04 -13.69
N PRO A 257 -16.74 -12.02 -12.79
CA PRO A 257 -18.06 -12.35 -12.27
C PRO A 257 -18.45 -11.58 -11.00
N THR A 258 -17.53 -10.76 -10.45
CA THR A 258 -17.77 -10.01 -9.21
C THR A 258 -18.47 -8.69 -9.47
N GLY A 259 -18.14 -8.02 -10.56
CA GLY A 259 -18.64 -6.69 -10.92
C GLY A 259 -17.64 -5.57 -10.65
N TYR A 260 -16.66 -5.78 -9.77
CA TYR A 260 -15.69 -4.75 -9.38
C TYR A 260 -14.74 -4.34 -10.52
N GLY A 261 -14.60 -5.18 -11.54
CA GLY A 261 -13.83 -4.91 -12.75
C GLY A 261 -14.56 -4.04 -13.77
N LEU A 262 -15.80 -3.61 -13.49
CA LEU A 262 -16.49 -2.70 -14.40
C LEU A 262 -15.72 -1.36 -14.50
N HIS A 263 -15.61 -0.86 -15.72
CA HIS A 263 -14.94 0.39 -16.04
C HIS A 263 -15.69 1.07 -17.18
N GLY A 264 -15.49 2.37 -17.35
CA GLY A 264 -16.10 3.17 -18.39
C GLY A 264 -15.09 4.05 -19.09
N ASP A 265 -15.30 4.28 -20.38
CA ASP A 265 -14.42 5.06 -21.24
C ASP A 265 -15.21 6.15 -21.98
N PHE A 266 -14.58 7.30 -22.19
CA PHE A 266 -15.19 8.47 -22.79
C PHE A 266 -14.22 9.23 -23.72
N ILE A 267 -14.67 9.52 -24.94
CA ILE A 267 -14.05 10.50 -25.84
C ILE A 267 -15.05 11.62 -26.10
N ASN A 268 -14.65 12.86 -25.82
CA ASN A 268 -15.47 14.03 -26.12
C ASN A 268 -15.48 14.34 -27.63
N GLY A 269 -16.58 14.01 -28.29
CA GLY A 269 -16.84 14.24 -29.70
C GLY A 269 -17.90 15.31 -29.98
N TRP A 270 -18.24 16.15 -29.00
CA TRP A 270 -19.21 17.24 -29.24
C TRP A 270 -18.75 18.16 -30.38
N THR A 271 -19.66 18.38 -31.33
CA THR A 271 -19.39 19.16 -32.55
C THR A 271 -19.47 20.67 -32.34
N ASP A 272 -20.21 21.12 -31.32
CA ASP A 272 -20.33 22.52 -30.92
C ASP A 272 -20.08 22.68 -29.41
N GLN A 273 -18.82 23.01 -29.07
CA GLN A 273 -18.41 23.24 -27.69
C GLN A 273 -19.17 24.40 -27.04
N SER A 274 -19.50 25.44 -27.80
CA SER A 274 -20.20 26.61 -27.28
C SER A 274 -21.65 26.27 -26.94
N ALA A 275 -22.30 25.37 -27.70
CA ALA A 275 -23.61 24.84 -27.37
C ALA A 275 -23.56 24.01 -26.07
N LEU A 276 -22.54 23.16 -25.90
CA LEU A 276 -22.36 22.37 -24.68
C LEU A 276 -22.13 23.24 -23.44
N GLU A 277 -21.31 24.29 -23.56
CA GLU A 277 -21.06 25.26 -22.47
C GLU A 277 -22.33 25.98 -22.00
N ARG A 278 -23.24 26.31 -22.93
CA ARG A 278 -24.53 26.96 -22.61
C ARG A 278 -25.62 25.98 -22.17
N ALA A 279 -25.37 24.67 -22.19
CA ALA A 279 -26.40 23.67 -21.92
C ALA A 279 -26.93 23.78 -20.48
N MET A 280 -26.07 24.10 -19.51
CA MET A 280 -26.51 24.28 -18.13
C MET A 280 -27.48 25.43 -17.93
N ASP A 281 -27.37 26.50 -18.73
CA ASP A 281 -28.30 27.64 -18.67
C ASP A 281 -29.59 27.41 -19.46
N THR A 282 -29.53 26.62 -20.54
CA THR A 282 -30.58 26.59 -21.56
C THR A 282 -31.34 25.27 -21.64
N CYS A 283 -30.75 24.17 -21.16
CA CYS A 283 -31.28 22.81 -21.23
C CYS A 283 -31.62 22.22 -19.85
N THR A 284 -31.57 23.03 -18.80
CA THR A 284 -31.92 22.63 -17.43
C THR A 284 -33.15 23.42 -16.95
N GLY A 285 -33.83 22.95 -15.89
CA GLY A 285 -35.07 23.54 -15.37
C GLY A 285 -36.33 22.73 -15.71
N SER A 286 -37.52 23.33 -15.59
CA SER A 286 -38.80 22.59 -15.64
C SER A 286 -39.10 21.91 -16.97
N GLN A 287 -38.56 22.42 -18.08
CA GLN A 287 -38.69 21.82 -19.42
C GLN A 287 -37.45 21.00 -19.80
N GLY A 288 -36.32 21.15 -19.08
CA GLY A 288 -35.06 20.47 -19.34
C GLY A 288 -34.63 20.55 -20.81
N VAL A 289 -34.19 19.41 -21.36
CA VAL A 289 -33.77 19.28 -22.77
C VAL A 289 -34.89 19.52 -23.79
N ASN A 290 -36.15 19.60 -23.35
CA ASN A 290 -37.30 19.90 -24.22
C ASN A 290 -37.58 21.41 -24.34
N ASP A 291 -36.85 22.28 -23.62
CA ASP A 291 -37.00 23.73 -23.79
C ASP A 291 -36.61 24.13 -25.23
N ALA A 292 -37.43 24.96 -25.87
CA ALA A 292 -37.18 25.46 -27.23
C ALA A 292 -35.89 26.30 -27.33
N ARG A 293 -35.38 26.80 -26.19
CA ARG A 293 -34.13 27.56 -26.10
C ARG A 293 -32.91 26.69 -25.81
N CYS A 294 -33.09 25.39 -25.57
CA CYS A 294 -31.99 24.49 -25.24
C CYS A 294 -30.94 24.49 -26.35
N SER A 295 -29.70 24.85 -25.98
CA SER A 295 -28.58 24.99 -26.90
C SER A 295 -28.21 23.70 -27.62
N LEU A 296 -28.60 22.54 -27.09
CA LEU A 296 -28.30 21.22 -27.65
C LEU A 296 -29.25 20.79 -28.78
N ASN A 297 -30.35 21.51 -28.98
CA ASN A 297 -31.38 21.15 -29.97
C ASN A 297 -31.05 21.78 -31.34
N VAL A 298 -30.89 20.93 -32.37
CA VAL A 298 -30.66 21.39 -33.74
C VAL A 298 -31.96 21.28 -34.55
N GLY A 299 -32.61 22.41 -34.80
CA GLY A 299 -33.85 22.49 -35.59
C GLY A 299 -35.14 22.41 -34.77
N PRO A 300 -36.33 22.44 -35.42
CA PRO A 300 -37.62 22.64 -34.76
C PRO A 300 -38.15 21.44 -33.97
N ASN A 301 -37.46 20.30 -33.99
CA ASN A 301 -37.95 19.02 -33.48
C ASN A 301 -37.46 18.67 -32.07
N GLY A 302 -36.80 19.60 -31.37
CA GLY A 302 -36.32 19.39 -29.99
C GLY A 302 -35.09 18.47 -29.92
N PRO A 303 -34.91 17.68 -28.83
CA PRO A 303 -33.70 16.91 -28.53
C PRO A 303 -33.50 15.64 -29.37
N GLY A 304 -34.13 15.54 -30.54
CA GLY A 304 -34.05 14.37 -31.43
C GLY A 304 -34.61 13.08 -30.83
N GLN A 305 -34.28 11.95 -31.44
CA GLN A 305 -34.58 10.60 -30.94
C GLN A 305 -33.35 9.71 -31.13
N PRO A 306 -33.00 8.84 -30.18
CA PRO A 306 -31.92 7.89 -30.34
C PRO A 306 -32.17 7.00 -31.56
N SER A 307 -31.14 6.70 -32.34
CA SER A 307 -31.27 5.93 -33.59
C SER A 307 -30.20 4.86 -33.71
N LEU A 308 -30.53 3.74 -34.33
CA LEU A 308 -29.52 2.71 -34.66
C LEU A 308 -28.67 3.23 -35.82
N GLN A 309 -27.35 3.09 -35.68
CA GLN A 309 -26.36 3.43 -36.70
C GLN A 309 -25.39 2.27 -36.86
N SER A 310 -24.62 2.27 -37.94
CA SER A 310 -23.49 1.36 -38.13
C SER A 310 -22.18 2.14 -38.04
N PRO A 311 -21.10 1.54 -37.49
CA PRO A 311 -19.76 2.12 -37.57
C PRO A 311 -19.36 2.41 -39.02
N GLN A 312 -18.68 3.54 -39.25
CA GLN A 312 -18.08 3.91 -40.54
C GLN A 312 -16.98 2.94 -40.95
N ILE A 313 -16.24 2.44 -39.97
CA ILE A 313 -15.19 1.44 -40.14
C ILE A 313 -15.73 0.13 -39.57
N SER A 314 -15.74 -0.91 -40.40
CA SER A 314 -16.22 -2.23 -39.98
C SER A 314 -15.45 -2.73 -38.76
N PRO A 315 -16.14 -3.36 -37.79
CA PRO A 315 -15.49 -3.94 -36.62
C PRO A 315 -14.53 -5.08 -37.03
N PRO A 316 -13.56 -5.44 -36.16
CA PRO A 316 -12.74 -6.63 -36.35
C PRO A 316 -13.61 -7.87 -36.63
N ASN A 317 -13.19 -8.69 -37.61
CA ASN A 317 -13.91 -9.91 -37.99
C ASN A 317 -13.68 -11.02 -36.96
N GLU A 318 -14.38 -10.94 -35.82
CA GLU A 318 -14.33 -11.88 -34.70
C GLU A 318 -15.75 -12.21 -34.24
N GLU A 319 -15.98 -13.45 -33.81
CA GLU A 319 -17.24 -13.81 -33.18
C GLU A 319 -17.24 -13.36 -31.72
N VAL A 320 -18.13 -12.42 -31.38
CA VAL A 320 -18.25 -11.86 -30.02
C VAL A 320 -19.52 -12.30 -29.28
N GLY A 321 -20.27 -13.27 -29.82
CA GLY A 321 -21.51 -13.80 -29.22
C GLY A 321 -22.80 -13.32 -29.92
N LEU A 322 -22.66 -12.68 -31.10
CA LEU A 322 -23.79 -12.18 -31.89
C LEU A 322 -24.46 -13.29 -32.71
N ARG A 323 -23.73 -14.37 -33.05
CA ARG A 323 -24.28 -15.52 -33.81
C ARG A 323 -24.69 -16.70 -32.93
N GLY A 324 -24.52 -16.61 -31.61
CA GLY A 324 -24.89 -17.65 -30.65
C GLY A 324 -23.90 -17.78 -29.49
N PRO A 325 -24.08 -18.79 -28.60
CA PRO A 325 -23.22 -19.01 -27.46
C PRO A 325 -21.77 -19.31 -27.84
N LEU A 326 -20.83 -18.75 -27.11
CA LEU A 326 -19.39 -18.94 -27.29
C LEU A 326 -18.83 -20.03 -26.39
N ASP A 327 -17.83 -20.76 -26.85
CA ASP A 327 -17.13 -21.75 -26.01
C ASP A 327 -16.21 -21.09 -24.96
N ARG A 328 -15.83 -19.83 -25.19
CA ARG A 328 -14.94 -19.01 -24.34
C ARG A 328 -15.25 -17.53 -24.55
N LEU A 329 -14.94 -16.68 -23.58
CA LEU A 329 -15.02 -15.23 -23.77
C LEU A 329 -14.00 -14.80 -24.84
N PRO A 330 -14.35 -13.85 -25.73
CA PRO A 330 -13.41 -13.36 -26.74
C PRO A 330 -12.17 -12.74 -26.11
N GLY A 331 -11.02 -12.86 -26.78
CA GLY A 331 -9.71 -12.52 -26.20
C GLY A 331 -9.14 -13.57 -25.24
N ASP A 332 -9.73 -14.77 -25.19
CA ASP A 332 -9.33 -15.86 -24.29
C ASP A 332 -9.40 -15.50 -22.79
N ASN A 333 -10.30 -14.57 -22.44
CA ASN A 333 -10.46 -14.11 -21.06
C ASN A 333 -11.03 -15.23 -20.16
N PRO A 334 -10.31 -15.72 -19.15
CA PRO A 334 -10.83 -16.71 -18.21
C PRO A 334 -11.81 -16.05 -17.23
N VAL A 335 -12.84 -16.78 -16.79
CA VAL A 335 -13.70 -16.32 -15.69
C VAL A 335 -12.93 -16.42 -14.38
N THR A 336 -12.46 -15.27 -13.91
CA THR A 336 -11.74 -15.10 -12.63
C THR A 336 -12.67 -15.24 -11.44
N GLY A 337 -12.29 -15.87 -10.32
CA GLY A 337 -13.10 -15.85 -9.09
C GLY A 337 -14.42 -16.64 -9.09
N GLN A 338 -14.73 -17.45 -10.10
CA GLN A 338 -15.65 -18.57 -9.85
C GLN A 338 -14.96 -19.57 -8.94
N THR A 339 -15.47 -19.71 -7.71
CA THR A 339 -15.45 -21.01 -7.04
C THR A 339 -16.29 -21.94 -7.90
N ILE A 340 -15.64 -22.52 -8.88
CA ILE A 340 -16.13 -23.69 -9.57
C ILE A 340 -16.28 -24.75 -8.45
N VAL A 341 -17.52 -25.04 -8.05
CA VAL A 341 -17.82 -26.32 -7.43
C VAL A 341 -17.68 -27.37 -8.52
N ILE A 342 -16.45 -27.82 -8.75
CA ILE A 342 -16.11 -29.05 -9.48
C ILE A 342 -14.98 -29.66 -8.66
N ASN A 343 -15.26 -30.83 -8.09
CA ASN A 343 -14.43 -31.70 -7.26
C ASN A 343 -13.19 -31.04 -6.64
N MET A 344 -13.33 -30.69 -5.35
CA MET A 344 -12.20 -30.55 -4.45
C MET A 344 -11.25 -31.74 -4.64
N LEU A 345 -9.94 -31.50 -4.54
CA LEU A 345 -9.05 -32.54 -4.02
C LEU A 345 -9.77 -33.20 -2.84
N ALA A 346 -9.97 -34.51 -2.88
CA ALA A 346 -10.55 -35.21 -1.75
C ALA A 346 -9.60 -35.09 -0.55
N TYR A 347 -9.75 -34.02 0.23
CA TYR A 347 -8.98 -33.81 1.45
C TYR A 347 -9.40 -34.88 2.46
N SER A 348 -8.50 -35.82 2.72
CA SER A 348 -8.62 -36.71 3.88
C SER A 348 -8.63 -35.86 5.15
N GLN A 349 -9.52 -36.15 6.09
CA GLN A 349 -9.50 -35.47 7.39
C GLN A 349 -8.15 -35.74 8.08
N LEU A 350 -7.49 -34.68 8.56
CA LEU A 350 -6.24 -34.79 9.32
C LEU A 350 -6.53 -34.98 10.81
N ASN A 351 -5.68 -35.76 11.49
CA ASN A 351 -5.64 -35.72 12.95
C ASN A 351 -4.77 -34.55 13.41
N THR A 352 -4.90 -34.15 14.67
CA THR A 352 -4.06 -33.11 15.27
C THR A 352 -2.58 -33.49 15.15
N GLY A 353 -1.78 -32.64 14.53
CA GLY A 353 -0.35 -32.87 14.31
C GLY A 353 -0.01 -33.60 13.00
N ASP A 354 -0.99 -33.96 12.18
CA ASP A 354 -0.76 -34.50 10.84
C ASP A 354 -0.64 -33.37 9.81
N ILE A 355 0.13 -33.64 8.75
CA ILE A 355 0.34 -32.76 7.59
C ILE A 355 0.14 -33.55 6.28
N ARG A 356 -0.12 -32.85 5.18
CA ARG A 356 -0.08 -33.44 3.84
C ARG A 356 1.19 -32.99 3.11
N LEU A 357 1.81 -33.91 2.37
CA LEU A 357 2.90 -33.62 1.43
C LEU A 357 2.44 -33.98 0.02
N LEU A 358 2.73 -33.09 -0.92
CA LEU A 358 2.53 -33.30 -2.35
C LEU A 358 3.71 -34.08 -2.93
N ARG A 359 3.46 -35.28 -3.44
CA ARG A 359 4.43 -36.10 -4.16
C ARG A 359 4.40 -35.75 -5.64
N LEU A 360 5.50 -35.20 -6.17
CA LEU A 360 5.68 -34.87 -7.59
C LEU A 360 6.54 -35.93 -8.28
N THR A 361 6.02 -36.53 -9.36
CA THR A 361 6.75 -37.48 -10.22
C THR A 361 6.83 -36.96 -11.66
N ARG A 362 7.91 -37.31 -12.38
CA ARG A 362 8.07 -37.05 -13.82
C ARG A 362 8.30 -38.36 -14.57
N ASN A 363 7.33 -38.75 -15.38
CA ASN A 363 7.44 -39.83 -16.37
C ASN A 363 7.80 -39.25 -17.75
N HIS A 364 8.29 -40.11 -18.65
CA HIS A 364 8.75 -39.74 -20.00
C HIS A 364 7.81 -38.79 -20.79
N ASP A 365 6.48 -38.90 -20.61
CA ASP A 365 5.47 -38.08 -21.32
C ASP A 365 4.45 -37.37 -20.41
N SER A 366 4.55 -37.49 -19.07
CA SER A 366 3.60 -36.88 -18.12
C SER A 366 4.17 -36.71 -16.70
N SER A 367 3.60 -35.81 -15.91
CA SER A 367 3.92 -35.65 -14.48
C SER A 367 2.71 -36.02 -13.63
N SER A 368 2.91 -36.73 -12.51
CA SER A 368 1.84 -37.02 -11.54
C SER A 368 2.07 -36.26 -10.24
N LEU A 369 0.97 -35.95 -9.56
CA LEU A 369 0.95 -35.35 -8.24
C LEU A 369 0.15 -36.30 -7.31
N ASP A 370 0.45 -36.40 -6.02
CA ASP A 370 -0.39 -37.13 -5.04
C ASP A 370 -0.27 -36.48 -3.67
N LEU A 371 -1.37 -36.26 -2.94
CA LEU A 371 -1.31 -35.82 -1.54
C LEU A 371 -1.18 -37.03 -0.61
N VAL A 372 -0.11 -37.05 0.19
CA VAL A 372 0.18 -38.13 1.14
C VAL A 372 0.19 -37.55 2.56
N THR A 373 -0.52 -38.18 3.48
CA THR A 373 -0.60 -37.74 4.88
C THR A 373 0.56 -38.32 5.70
N TYR A 374 1.18 -37.49 6.52
CA TYR A 374 2.23 -37.87 7.47
C TYR A 374 1.96 -37.24 8.84
N SER A 375 2.41 -37.90 9.90
CA SER A 375 2.32 -37.36 11.25
C SER A 375 3.62 -36.67 11.66
N LEU A 376 3.55 -35.45 12.17
CA LEU A 376 4.73 -34.74 12.70
C LEU A 376 5.30 -35.39 13.97
N ALA A 377 4.55 -36.29 14.62
CA ALA A 377 5.04 -37.06 15.76
C ALA A 377 5.97 -38.23 15.35
N ALA A 378 5.97 -38.60 14.06
CA ALA A 378 6.82 -39.64 13.51
C ALA A 378 8.04 -39.08 12.79
N GLU A 379 8.99 -39.95 12.44
CA GLU A 379 10.09 -39.62 11.53
C GLU A 379 9.53 -39.37 10.12
N LEU A 380 9.85 -38.22 9.54
CA LEU A 380 9.36 -37.81 8.22
C LEU A 380 10.41 -38.12 7.15
N PRO A 381 10.00 -38.52 5.94
CA PRO A 381 10.92 -38.51 4.80
C PRO A 381 11.38 -37.08 4.50
N PRO A 382 12.57 -36.89 3.89
CA PRO A 382 13.00 -35.58 3.43
C PRO A 382 11.98 -34.96 2.48
N PHE A 383 11.65 -33.69 2.71
CA PHE A 383 10.71 -32.95 1.88
C PHE A 383 11.14 -31.48 1.77
N THR A 384 10.78 -30.87 0.64
CA THR A 384 11.02 -29.45 0.37
C THR A 384 9.77 -28.66 0.73
N ALA A 385 9.89 -27.58 1.50
CA ALA A 385 8.78 -26.65 1.66
C ALA A 385 8.91 -25.52 0.63
N LEU A 386 7.85 -25.29 -0.14
CA LEU A 386 7.81 -24.20 -1.11
C LEU A 386 7.43 -22.89 -0.42
N SER A 387 8.21 -21.86 -0.68
CA SER A 387 8.02 -20.51 -0.17
C SER A 387 7.91 -19.55 -1.36
N TYR A 388 6.70 -19.08 -1.66
CA TYR A 388 6.43 -18.34 -2.90
C TYR A 388 5.26 -17.38 -2.74
N VAL A 389 5.19 -16.36 -3.59
CA VAL A 389 4.04 -15.46 -3.67
C VAL A 389 2.92 -16.18 -4.41
N TRP A 390 1.73 -16.29 -3.82
CA TRP A 390 0.63 -17.04 -4.44
C TRP A 390 0.25 -16.51 -5.84
N GLY A 391 0.51 -15.24 -6.12
CA GLY A 391 0.09 -14.55 -7.34
C GLY A 391 -1.30 -13.95 -7.17
N ASP A 392 -1.94 -13.61 -8.28
CA ASP A 392 -3.33 -13.16 -8.26
C ASP A 392 -4.24 -14.35 -7.88
N PRO A 393 -4.97 -14.28 -6.74
CA PRO A 393 -5.91 -15.33 -6.33
C PRO A 393 -7.05 -15.54 -7.34
N ALA A 394 -7.30 -14.56 -8.22
CA ALA A 394 -8.30 -14.65 -9.28
C ALA A 394 -7.76 -15.30 -10.58
N ASP A 395 -6.45 -15.31 -10.82
CA ASP A 395 -5.82 -15.97 -11.97
C ASP A 395 -5.54 -17.44 -11.65
N VAL A 396 -6.62 -18.22 -11.62
CA VAL A 396 -6.56 -19.67 -11.40
C VAL A 396 -6.62 -20.43 -12.72
N VAL A 397 -5.92 -21.56 -12.74
CA VAL A 397 -5.86 -22.50 -13.86
C VAL A 397 -6.30 -23.87 -13.36
N GLN A 398 -7.09 -24.55 -14.19
CA GLN A 398 -7.52 -25.91 -13.94
C GLN A 398 -6.47 -26.89 -14.47
N LEU A 399 -6.11 -27.89 -13.67
CA LEU A 399 -5.24 -28.99 -14.06
C LEU A 399 -6.04 -30.29 -13.99
N ASP A 400 -6.13 -31.00 -15.11
CA ASP A 400 -6.65 -32.36 -15.13
C ASP A 400 -5.61 -33.30 -14.51
N TRP A 401 -5.97 -33.97 -13.43
CA TRP A 401 -5.07 -34.67 -12.54
C TRP A 401 -5.73 -35.95 -12.00
N GLY A 402 -5.26 -37.12 -12.47
CA GLY A 402 -5.69 -38.42 -11.92
C GLY A 402 -7.17 -38.76 -12.14
N GLY A 403 -7.85 -38.05 -13.05
CA GLY A 403 -9.30 -38.12 -13.26
C GLY A 403 -10.11 -37.09 -12.45
N GLU A 404 -9.46 -36.23 -11.67
CA GLU A 404 -10.04 -35.08 -10.98
C GLU A 404 -9.45 -33.76 -11.50
N THR A 405 -10.16 -32.64 -11.34
CA THR A 405 -9.68 -31.34 -11.82
C THR A 405 -9.32 -30.46 -10.63
N VAL A 406 -8.06 -30.05 -10.51
CA VAL A 406 -7.57 -29.23 -9.39
C VAL A 406 -7.34 -27.79 -9.86
N SER A 407 -7.91 -26.84 -9.12
CA SER A 407 -7.71 -25.42 -9.33
C SER A 407 -6.53 -24.90 -8.51
N MET A 408 -5.62 -24.16 -9.14
CA MET A 408 -4.50 -23.49 -8.48
C MET A 408 -4.18 -22.18 -9.19
N THR A 409 -3.46 -21.26 -8.55
CA THR A 409 -3.04 -20.03 -9.22
C THR A 409 -2.10 -20.34 -10.40
N ARG A 410 -2.15 -19.52 -11.45
CA ARG A 410 -1.24 -19.65 -12.60
C ARG A 410 0.22 -19.59 -12.18
N ASN A 411 0.53 -18.77 -11.19
CA ASN A 411 1.89 -18.70 -10.65
C ASN A 411 2.33 -20.04 -10.06
N LEU A 412 1.51 -20.66 -9.21
CA LEU A 412 1.82 -21.99 -8.65
C LEU A 412 1.98 -23.04 -9.76
N ARG A 413 1.11 -23.02 -10.78
CA ARG A 413 1.26 -23.92 -11.95
C ARG A 413 2.61 -23.73 -12.64
N ALA A 414 2.99 -22.49 -12.91
CA ALA A 414 4.25 -22.19 -13.59
C ALA A 414 5.47 -22.62 -12.76
N ILE A 415 5.39 -22.48 -11.43
CA ILE A 415 6.40 -22.99 -10.50
C ILE A 415 6.50 -24.52 -10.58
N LEU A 416 5.38 -25.24 -10.48
CA LEU A 416 5.36 -26.70 -10.57
C LEU A 416 5.90 -27.19 -11.91
N GLN A 417 5.56 -26.52 -13.02
CA GLN A 417 6.12 -26.81 -14.35
C GLN A 417 7.62 -26.57 -14.42
N CYS A 418 8.12 -25.49 -13.83
CA CYS A 418 9.56 -25.20 -13.75
C CYS A 418 10.30 -26.30 -12.97
N LEU A 419 9.77 -26.69 -11.79
CA LEU A 419 10.33 -27.75 -10.96
C LEU A 419 10.35 -29.08 -11.71
N ALA A 420 9.20 -29.49 -12.26
CA ALA A 420 9.10 -30.72 -13.05
C ALA A 420 10.07 -30.70 -14.24
N SER A 421 10.20 -29.57 -14.95
CA SER A 421 11.09 -29.47 -16.11
C SER A 421 12.58 -29.61 -15.75
N SER A 422 12.96 -29.26 -14.51
CA SER A 422 14.33 -29.44 -14.01
C SER A 422 14.63 -30.85 -13.47
N MET A 423 13.62 -31.70 -13.28
CA MET A 423 13.82 -33.10 -12.87
C MET A 423 14.27 -33.95 -14.06
N ALA A 424 15.25 -34.84 -13.86
CA ALA A 424 15.60 -35.86 -14.85
C ALA A 424 14.41 -36.82 -15.07
N SER A 425 14.24 -37.32 -16.29
CA SER A 425 13.29 -38.41 -16.58
C SER A 425 13.63 -39.62 -15.69
N ASP A 426 12.61 -40.22 -15.06
CA ASP A 426 12.73 -41.35 -14.12
C ASP A 426 13.47 -41.06 -12.80
N SER A 427 13.48 -39.81 -12.35
CA SER A 427 13.94 -39.47 -10.99
C SER A 427 12.95 -39.90 -9.90
N GLU A 428 13.49 -40.19 -8.70
CA GLU A 428 12.67 -40.49 -7.52
C GLU A 428 11.65 -39.36 -7.24
N PRO A 429 10.45 -39.70 -6.73
CA PRO A 429 9.44 -38.71 -6.41
C PRO A 429 9.94 -37.63 -5.44
N VAL A 430 9.66 -36.36 -5.75
CA VAL A 430 9.97 -35.24 -4.86
C VAL A 430 8.78 -34.99 -3.95
N LEU A 431 9.00 -34.93 -2.63
CA LEU A 431 7.98 -34.53 -1.67
C LEU A 431 8.05 -33.02 -1.44
N LEU A 432 6.93 -32.34 -1.65
CA LEU A 432 6.76 -30.90 -1.51
C LEU A 432 5.70 -30.60 -0.45
N TRP A 433 5.97 -29.65 0.44
CA TRP A 433 4.92 -29.00 1.22
C TRP A 433 4.60 -27.64 0.59
N ILE A 434 3.35 -27.44 0.18
CA ILE A 434 2.87 -26.22 -0.47
C ILE A 434 1.60 -25.81 0.28
N ASP A 435 1.66 -24.71 1.03
CA ASP A 435 0.55 -24.23 1.87
C ASP A 435 -0.80 -24.17 1.13
N ALA A 436 -0.82 -23.69 -0.12
CA ALA A 436 -2.01 -23.58 -0.95
C ALA A 436 -2.66 -24.92 -1.33
N LEU A 437 -1.93 -26.04 -1.26
CA LEU A 437 -2.42 -27.37 -1.66
C LEU A 437 -2.43 -28.39 -0.51
N CYS A 438 -1.51 -28.27 0.45
CA CYS A 438 -1.37 -29.21 1.55
C CYS A 438 -2.34 -28.90 2.70
N ILE A 439 -2.83 -27.66 2.77
CA ILE A 439 -3.84 -27.19 3.73
C ILE A 439 -5.18 -27.03 3.01
N ASN A 440 -6.26 -27.53 3.60
CA ASN A 440 -7.60 -27.22 3.15
C ASN A 440 -7.96 -25.76 3.49
N GLN A 441 -7.74 -24.86 2.53
CA GLN A 441 -7.95 -23.42 2.70
C GLN A 441 -9.41 -23.03 3.01
N THR A 442 -10.38 -23.92 2.76
CA THR A 442 -11.81 -23.67 3.00
C THR A 442 -12.27 -24.07 4.39
N ASP A 443 -11.51 -24.91 5.11
CA ASP A 443 -11.79 -25.27 6.49
C ASP A 443 -10.98 -24.35 7.41
N LEU A 444 -11.64 -23.34 7.99
CA LEU A 444 -10.99 -22.36 8.87
C LEU A 444 -10.37 -23.00 10.11
N LYS A 445 -10.93 -24.12 10.59
CA LYS A 445 -10.39 -24.83 11.75
C LYS A 445 -9.12 -25.59 11.35
N GLU A 446 -9.16 -26.34 10.25
CA GLU A 446 -7.96 -27.01 9.72
C GLU A 446 -6.86 -25.97 9.41
N ARG A 447 -7.22 -24.86 8.76
CA ARG A 447 -6.28 -23.77 8.44
C ARG A 447 -5.62 -23.22 9.70
N ALA A 448 -6.40 -22.91 10.74
CA ALA A 448 -5.84 -22.42 12.00
C ALA A 448 -4.92 -23.46 12.68
N GLU A 449 -5.30 -24.75 12.66
CA GLU A 449 -4.47 -25.84 13.18
C GLU A 449 -3.15 -25.98 12.39
N GLN A 450 -3.21 -25.97 11.04
CA GLN A 450 -2.02 -26.09 10.19
C GLN A 450 -1.10 -24.86 10.30
N ILE A 451 -1.65 -23.64 10.44
CA ILE A 451 -0.85 -22.43 10.73
C ILE A 451 -0.07 -22.60 12.04
N ASN A 452 -0.67 -23.21 13.06
CA ASN A 452 0.02 -23.49 14.32
C ASN A 452 1.13 -24.55 14.18
N LEU A 453 1.12 -25.36 13.11
CA LEU A 453 2.14 -26.37 12.79
C LEU A 453 3.23 -25.86 11.85
N MET A 454 3.07 -24.70 11.20
CA MET A 454 4.04 -24.15 10.23
C MET A 454 5.46 -24.09 10.79
N ASN A 455 5.62 -23.82 12.08
CA ASN A 455 6.94 -23.79 12.69
C ASN A 455 7.66 -25.14 12.64
N GLN A 456 6.96 -26.24 12.90
CA GLN A 456 7.50 -27.60 12.80
C GLN A 456 7.70 -28.03 11.35
N ILE A 457 6.89 -27.52 10.43
CA ILE A 457 6.98 -27.85 9.00
C ILE A 457 8.23 -27.20 8.39
N TYR A 458 8.39 -25.87 8.52
CA TYR A 458 9.53 -25.17 7.93
C TYR A 458 10.87 -25.53 8.59
N SER A 459 10.89 -25.83 9.89
CA SER A 459 12.11 -26.27 10.58
C SER A 459 12.57 -27.68 10.22
N ARG A 460 11.71 -28.51 9.62
CA ARG A 460 12.04 -29.87 9.21
C ARG A 460 12.17 -30.05 7.70
N ALA A 461 11.89 -29.01 6.92
CA ALA A 461 12.04 -29.03 5.47
C ALA A 461 13.53 -28.90 5.09
N ASP A 462 13.97 -29.66 4.08
CA ASP A 462 15.31 -29.53 3.51
C ASP A 462 15.30 -29.65 1.98
N PRO A 463 15.45 -28.53 1.24
CA PRO A 463 15.50 -27.15 1.72
C PRO A 463 14.10 -26.53 1.87
N VAL A 464 14.04 -25.32 2.44
CA VAL A 464 12.97 -24.37 2.10
C VAL A 464 13.34 -23.70 0.79
N LEU A 465 12.54 -23.91 -0.26
CA LEU A 465 12.77 -23.37 -1.59
C LEU A 465 11.98 -22.05 -1.77
N VAL A 466 12.70 -20.93 -1.75
CA VAL A 466 12.16 -19.60 -2.01
C VAL A 466 12.12 -19.34 -3.51
N PHE A 467 10.92 -19.27 -4.07
CA PHE A 467 10.72 -19.10 -5.51
C PHE A 467 10.39 -17.63 -5.84
N LEU A 468 11.38 -16.90 -6.37
CA LEU A 468 11.27 -15.46 -6.64
C LEU A 468 10.69 -15.15 -8.03
N SER A 469 11.00 -15.98 -9.02
CA SER A 469 10.56 -15.79 -10.41
C SER A 469 10.61 -17.10 -11.19
N THR A 470 9.68 -17.29 -12.14
CA THR A 470 9.69 -18.42 -13.10
C THR A 470 10.65 -18.21 -14.27
N THR A 471 11.24 -17.02 -14.38
CA THR A 471 12.24 -16.65 -15.40
C THR A 471 13.56 -16.23 -14.75
N SER A 472 14.67 -16.60 -15.38
CA SER A 472 16.02 -16.30 -14.88
C SER A 472 16.66 -15.09 -15.55
N ALA A 473 16.34 -14.80 -16.81
CA ALA A 473 17.05 -13.81 -17.64
C ALA A 473 17.25 -12.43 -16.97
N PRO A 474 16.24 -11.82 -16.30
CA PRO A 474 16.41 -10.53 -15.62
C PRO A 474 17.40 -10.55 -14.43
N PHE A 475 17.65 -11.74 -13.87
CA PHE A 475 18.39 -11.93 -12.61
C PHE A 475 19.79 -12.51 -12.82
N LYS A 476 20.09 -13.08 -14.00
CA LYS A 476 21.36 -13.80 -14.26
C LYS A 476 22.60 -12.96 -13.94
N VAL A 477 22.62 -11.71 -14.38
CA VAL A 477 23.76 -10.80 -14.17
C VAL A 477 23.93 -10.47 -12.68
N GLY A 478 22.84 -10.10 -12.00
CA GLY A 478 22.85 -9.82 -10.56
C GLY A 478 23.25 -11.03 -9.71
N LEU A 479 22.73 -12.22 -10.01
CA LEU A 479 23.10 -13.47 -9.33
C LEU A 479 24.58 -13.82 -9.53
N SER A 480 25.11 -13.64 -10.76
CA SER A 480 26.53 -13.84 -11.05
C SER A 480 27.41 -12.89 -10.24
N PHE A 481 27.03 -11.60 -10.16
CA PHE A 481 27.72 -10.63 -9.34
C PHE A 481 27.72 -10.99 -7.86
N LEU A 482 26.57 -11.36 -7.29
CA LEU A 482 26.48 -11.74 -5.88
C LEU A 482 27.36 -12.95 -5.57
N ARG A 483 27.40 -13.96 -6.45
CA ARG A 483 28.31 -15.12 -6.29
C ARG A 483 29.78 -14.69 -6.30
N GLN A 484 30.17 -13.79 -7.20
CA GLN A 484 31.54 -13.28 -7.26
C GLN A 484 31.89 -12.43 -6.03
N ALA A 485 30.97 -11.57 -5.57
CA ALA A 485 31.15 -10.75 -4.38
C ALA A 485 31.28 -11.60 -3.10
N ALA A 486 30.58 -12.75 -3.04
CA ALA A 486 30.73 -13.73 -1.97
C ALA A 486 32.06 -14.51 -2.04
N ALA A 487 32.48 -14.91 -3.24
CA ALA A 487 33.69 -15.71 -3.44
C ALA A 487 34.99 -14.89 -3.28
N HIS A 488 34.93 -13.59 -3.59
CA HIS A 488 36.08 -12.69 -3.62
C HIS A 488 35.81 -11.42 -2.80
N PRO A 489 35.65 -11.52 -1.47
CA PRO A 489 35.38 -10.36 -0.61
C PRO A 489 36.52 -9.34 -0.57
N GLU A 490 37.71 -9.67 -1.08
CA GLU A 490 38.84 -8.76 -1.22
C GLU A 490 38.80 -7.91 -2.49
N TRP A 491 37.93 -8.23 -3.46
CA TRP A 491 37.86 -7.48 -4.72
C TRP A 491 37.03 -6.22 -4.58
N HIS A 492 37.57 -5.12 -5.09
CA HIS A 492 36.92 -3.83 -5.04
C HIS A 492 35.81 -3.70 -6.09
N TYR A 493 34.73 -3.02 -5.75
CA TYR A 493 33.67 -2.66 -6.71
C TYR A 493 34.00 -1.41 -7.51
N GLU A 494 34.86 -0.55 -6.95
CA GLU A 494 35.39 0.62 -7.64
C GLU A 494 36.44 0.18 -8.68
N PRO A 495 36.24 0.43 -9.98
CA PRO A 495 37.18 0.02 -11.02
C PRO A 495 38.55 0.67 -10.93
N SER A 496 38.66 1.84 -10.28
CA SER A 496 39.97 2.50 -10.06
C SER A 496 40.83 1.83 -8.97
N LEU A 497 40.27 0.92 -8.16
CA LEU A 497 41.01 0.14 -7.17
C LEU A 497 41.31 -1.26 -7.71
N GLN A 498 42.40 -1.90 -7.26
CA GLN A 498 42.80 -3.23 -7.76
C GLN A 498 43.11 -4.19 -6.60
N PRO A 499 42.73 -5.47 -6.69
CA PRO A 499 41.89 -6.07 -7.75
C PRO A 499 40.45 -5.53 -7.69
N HIS A 500 39.79 -5.40 -8.84
CA HIS A 500 38.38 -5.02 -8.91
C HIS A 500 37.53 -6.15 -9.51
N LEU A 501 36.27 -6.19 -9.11
CA LEU A 501 35.28 -7.15 -9.59
C LEU A 501 34.73 -6.67 -10.94
N THR A 502 35.06 -7.41 -11.99
CA THR A 502 34.41 -7.32 -13.31
C THR A 502 33.75 -8.64 -13.66
N LEU A 503 32.58 -8.58 -14.31
CA LEU A 503 31.91 -9.78 -14.79
C LEU A 503 32.52 -10.23 -16.13
N PRO A 504 33.21 -11.40 -16.18
CA PRO A 504 34.03 -11.79 -17.35
C PRO A 504 33.27 -11.94 -18.67
N SER A 505 31.95 -12.15 -18.60
CA SER A 505 31.09 -12.40 -19.76
C SER A 505 30.38 -11.16 -20.30
N SER A 506 30.51 -9.99 -19.65
CA SER A 506 29.69 -8.82 -19.97
C SER A 506 30.38 -7.46 -19.85
N ASP A 507 31.66 -7.39 -19.45
CA ASP A 507 32.39 -6.14 -19.18
C ASP A 507 31.63 -5.15 -18.25
N LEU A 508 30.76 -5.68 -17.39
CA LEU A 508 29.97 -4.90 -16.43
C LEU A 508 30.71 -4.80 -15.10
N ASP A 509 30.63 -3.62 -14.48
CA ASP A 509 31.16 -3.29 -13.16
C ASP A 509 30.05 -2.72 -12.26
N ALA A 510 30.38 -2.40 -11.00
CA ALA A 510 29.41 -1.85 -10.05
C ALA A 510 28.81 -0.50 -10.49
N HIS A 511 29.47 0.27 -11.37
CA HIS A 511 28.92 1.52 -11.90
C HIS A 511 27.84 1.31 -12.97
N SER A 512 27.69 0.08 -13.44
CA SER A 512 26.75 -0.26 -14.50
C SER A 512 25.30 -0.29 -13.98
N GLU A 513 24.44 0.53 -14.57
CA GLU A 513 23.00 0.58 -14.24
C GLU A 513 22.32 -0.78 -14.43
N THR A 514 22.62 -1.49 -15.52
CA THR A 514 22.10 -2.85 -15.78
C THR A 514 22.43 -3.83 -14.66
N LEU A 515 23.65 -3.78 -14.12
CA LEU A 515 24.05 -4.65 -13.02
C LEU A 515 23.30 -4.26 -11.74
N ARG A 516 23.30 -2.97 -11.40
CA ARG A 516 22.59 -2.43 -10.24
C ARG A 516 21.11 -2.82 -10.26
N ASP A 517 20.44 -2.62 -11.38
CA ASP A 517 19.02 -2.93 -11.56
C ASP A 517 18.76 -4.44 -11.45
N SER A 518 19.66 -5.28 -11.97
CA SER A 518 19.55 -6.74 -11.85
C SER A 518 19.74 -7.24 -10.41
N VAL A 519 20.65 -6.64 -9.64
CA VAL A 519 20.81 -6.95 -8.20
C VAL A 519 19.59 -6.48 -7.41
N ILE A 520 19.13 -5.25 -7.65
CA ILE A 520 17.95 -4.68 -6.97
C ILE A 520 16.69 -5.50 -7.30
N ALA A 521 16.54 -5.99 -8.54
CA ALA A 521 15.40 -6.80 -8.95
C ALA A 521 15.22 -8.07 -8.09
N ILE A 522 16.32 -8.70 -7.63
CA ILE A 522 16.27 -9.88 -6.76
C ILE A 522 15.51 -9.56 -5.48
N PHE A 523 15.80 -8.40 -4.86
CA PHE A 523 15.18 -7.92 -3.62
C PHE A 523 13.87 -7.16 -3.84
N ALA A 524 13.61 -6.71 -5.06
CA ALA A 524 12.34 -6.10 -5.48
C ALA A 524 11.23 -7.13 -5.65
N ALA A 525 11.57 -8.42 -5.74
CA ALA A 525 10.59 -9.50 -5.85
C ALA A 525 9.55 -9.43 -4.70
N PRO A 526 8.24 -9.62 -4.96
CA PRO A 526 7.20 -9.43 -3.94
C PRO A 526 7.28 -10.39 -2.74
N TRP A 527 8.11 -11.44 -2.83
CA TRP A 527 8.35 -12.35 -1.73
C TRP A 527 8.96 -11.67 -0.50
N TRP A 528 9.87 -10.71 -0.71
CA TRP A 528 10.61 -10.04 0.36
C TRP A 528 9.74 -9.18 1.26
N THR A 529 8.60 -8.72 0.75
CA THR A 529 7.71 -7.83 1.49
C THR A 529 6.63 -8.57 2.25
N ARG A 530 6.43 -9.88 2.11
CA ARG A 530 5.32 -10.60 2.76
C ARG A 530 5.61 -10.92 4.22
N VAL A 531 4.60 -10.81 5.09
CA VAL A 531 4.77 -11.11 6.53
C VAL A 531 5.04 -12.59 6.77
N TRP A 532 4.36 -13.49 6.04
CA TRP A 532 4.48 -14.93 6.22
C TRP A 532 5.90 -15.45 5.93
N THR A 533 6.61 -14.83 4.98
CA THR A 533 7.96 -15.25 4.59
C THR A 533 9.01 -15.07 5.68
N VAL A 534 8.67 -14.38 6.77
CA VAL A 534 9.50 -14.33 7.99
C VAL A 534 9.67 -15.71 8.59
N GLN A 535 8.58 -16.44 8.86
CA GLN A 535 8.67 -17.79 9.45
C GLN A 535 9.34 -18.77 8.49
N GLU A 536 9.03 -18.63 7.20
CA GLU A 536 9.53 -19.51 6.13
C GLU A 536 11.06 -19.44 6.03
N PHE A 537 11.64 -18.25 6.21
CA PHE A 537 13.10 -18.06 6.21
C PHE A 537 13.76 -18.32 7.57
N VAL A 538 13.22 -17.73 8.64
CA VAL A 538 13.86 -17.72 9.97
C VAL A 538 13.92 -19.12 10.59
N LEU A 539 12.89 -19.95 10.36
CA LEU A 539 12.77 -21.27 10.99
C LEU A 539 13.50 -22.38 10.21
N SER A 540 13.86 -22.11 8.96
CA SER A 540 14.56 -23.07 8.11
C SER A 540 16.00 -23.28 8.55
N ASP A 541 16.54 -24.48 8.36
CA ASP A 541 17.98 -24.75 8.48
C ASP A 541 18.73 -24.42 7.18
N ARG A 542 18.06 -24.56 6.02
CA ARG A 542 18.65 -24.32 4.70
C ARG A 542 17.63 -23.68 3.75
N VAL A 543 17.97 -22.50 3.22
CA VAL A 543 17.11 -21.76 2.29
C VAL A 543 17.80 -21.65 0.93
N VAL A 544 17.06 -21.95 -0.13
CA VAL A 544 17.54 -21.82 -1.52
C VAL A 544 16.62 -20.85 -2.25
N PHE A 545 17.19 -19.77 -2.79
CA PHE A 545 16.48 -18.81 -3.63
C PHE A 545 16.58 -19.24 -5.08
N ARG A 546 15.44 -19.25 -5.80
CA ARG A 546 15.36 -19.68 -7.19
C ARG A 546 14.68 -18.65 -8.09
N CYS A 547 15.29 -18.40 -9.24
CA CYS A 547 14.78 -17.60 -10.35
C CYS A 547 14.88 -18.43 -11.64
N GLY A 548 13.80 -19.10 -12.07
CA GLY A 548 13.82 -19.99 -13.22
C GLY A 548 14.77 -21.19 -13.03
N ASP A 549 15.82 -21.25 -13.86
CA ASP A 549 16.88 -22.26 -13.83
C ASP A 549 18.10 -21.87 -12.97
N GLU A 550 18.12 -20.66 -12.39
CA GLU A 550 19.20 -20.19 -11.52
C GLU A 550 18.83 -20.33 -10.04
N GLU A 551 19.81 -20.74 -9.23
CA GLU A 551 19.65 -20.89 -7.77
C GLU A 551 20.80 -20.26 -7.00
N MET A 552 20.53 -19.83 -5.77
CA MET A 552 21.53 -19.35 -4.82
C MET A 552 21.11 -19.67 -3.40
N ASP A 553 22.00 -20.26 -2.62
CA ASP A 553 21.74 -20.52 -1.20
C ASP A 553 21.90 -19.26 -0.35
N ASP A 554 21.27 -19.28 0.83
CA ASP A 554 21.26 -18.17 1.77
C ASP A 554 22.64 -17.81 2.34
N LYS A 555 23.57 -18.76 2.45
CA LYS A 555 24.93 -18.48 2.94
C LYS A 555 25.74 -17.71 1.91
N THR A 556 25.62 -18.08 0.62
CA THR A 556 26.21 -17.33 -0.48
C THR A 556 25.65 -15.91 -0.55
N LEU A 557 24.32 -15.75 -0.43
CA LEU A 557 23.69 -14.43 -0.40
C LEU A 557 24.17 -13.57 0.78
N LEU A 558 24.29 -14.18 1.97
CA LEU A 558 24.82 -13.51 3.16
C LEU A 558 26.27 -13.06 2.97
N ALA A 559 27.15 -13.94 2.47
CA ALA A 559 28.55 -13.60 2.24
C ALA A 559 28.69 -12.45 1.22
N ALA A 560 27.88 -12.44 0.17
CA ALA A 560 27.83 -11.34 -0.79
C ALA A 560 27.40 -10.02 -0.11
N PHE A 561 26.42 -10.09 0.79
CA PHE A 561 25.92 -8.93 1.51
C PHE A 561 26.92 -8.35 2.51
N GLU A 562 27.61 -9.21 3.27
CA GLU A 562 28.68 -8.76 4.16
C GLU A 562 29.84 -8.12 3.39
N SER A 563 30.18 -8.68 2.22
CA SER A 563 31.12 -8.07 1.27
C SER A 563 30.64 -6.66 0.85
N LEU A 564 29.37 -6.51 0.46
CA LEU A 564 28.78 -5.22 0.10
C LEU A 564 28.91 -4.17 1.22
N LYS A 565 28.52 -4.53 2.44
CA LYS A 565 28.61 -3.67 3.64
C LYS A 565 30.04 -3.24 3.96
N ILE A 566 30.99 -4.19 3.94
CA ILE A 566 32.40 -3.91 4.23
C ILE A 566 32.96 -2.94 3.20
N HIS A 567 32.76 -3.21 1.90
CA HIS A 567 33.32 -2.38 0.84
C HIS A 567 32.73 -0.97 0.83
N GLU A 568 31.44 -0.83 1.11
CA GLU A 568 30.77 0.48 1.25
C GLU A 568 31.30 1.29 2.44
N SER A 569 31.58 0.63 3.58
CA SER A 569 32.06 1.29 4.81
C SER A 569 33.59 1.42 4.90
N SER A 570 34.33 0.96 3.89
CA SER A 570 35.80 0.95 3.94
C SER A 570 36.49 1.45 2.67
N CYS A 571 36.41 0.77 1.52
CA CYS A 571 37.30 1.02 0.38
C CYS A 571 36.62 1.41 -0.94
N CYS A 572 35.45 0.87 -1.27
CA CYS A 572 34.83 1.05 -2.61
C CYS A 572 33.83 2.19 -2.67
N TRP A 573 33.97 3.14 -1.76
CA TRP A 573 33.18 4.35 -1.73
C TRP A 573 33.70 5.40 -2.73
N THR A 574 33.40 5.17 -3.99
CA THR A 574 33.56 6.06 -5.16
C THR A 574 32.73 5.34 -6.24
N ALA A 575 31.90 5.93 -7.10
CA ALA A 575 32.00 7.16 -7.84
C ALA A 575 30.60 7.50 -8.42
N ARG A 576 30.29 8.80 -8.51
CA ARG A 576 29.18 9.44 -9.28
C ARG A 576 27.73 9.08 -8.84
N ARG A 577 26.79 10.02 -8.67
CA ARG A 577 26.72 11.47 -8.99
C ARG A 577 25.35 12.05 -8.53
N GLU A 578 25.19 13.37 -8.71
CA GLU A 578 23.94 14.15 -8.73
C GLU A 578 23.34 14.57 -7.36
N ALA A 579 23.80 15.74 -6.89
CA ALA A 579 23.01 16.84 -6.32
C ALA A 579 22.05 16.62 -5.11
N ASN A 580 21.97 15.43 -4.49
CA ASN A 580 21.04 15.21 -3.37
C ASN A 580 21.68 15.22 -1.96
N GLY A 581 23.01 15.09 -1.84
CA GLY A 581 23.72 15.29 -0.57
C GLY A 581 23.54 14.21 0.52
N ASP A 582 23.41 12.93 0.14
CA ASP A 582 23.27 11.81 1.10
C ASP A 582 24.63 11.23 1.57
N SER A 583 24.66 10.69 2.80
CA SER A 583 25.83 10.07 3.44
C SER A 583 26.08 8.62 3.01
N LYS A 584 25.16 7.98 2.24
CA LYS A 584 25.17 6.55 1.82
C LYS A 584 25.33 6.25 0.30
N GLY A 585 25.49 7.28 -0.56
CA GLY A 585 26.15 7.16 -1.88
C GLY A 585 25.57 6.11 -2.82
N TYR A 586 26.39 5.19 -3.36
CA TYR A 586 25.95 4.20 -4.37
C TYR A 586 24.78 3.33 -3.89
N LEU A 587 24.73 2.98 -2.61
CA LEU A 587 23.63 2.17 -2.10
C LEU A 587 22.29 2.90 -2.11
N GLU A 588 22.29 4.24 -2.09
CA GLU A 588 21.07 5.05 -2.12
C GLU A 588 20.63 5.48 -3.53
N LEU A 589 21.36 5.07 -4.58
CA LEU A 589 20.93 5.33 -5.95
C LEU A 589 19.65 4.53 -6.27
N PRO A 590 18.52 5.21 -6.55
CA PRO A 590 17.27 4.52 -6.83
C PRO A 590 17.29 3.89 -8.22
N SER A 591 16.75 2.67 -8.33
CA SER A 591 16.52 2.00 -9.60
C SER A 591 15.15 2.40 -10.15
N SER A 592 15.12 3.15 -11.25
CA SER A 592 13.88 3.55 -11.92
C SER A 592 13.10 2.33 -12.44
N ALA A 593 13.82 1.31 -12.93
CA ALA A 593 13.26 0.04 -13.40
C ALA A 593 12.55 -0.76 -12.27
N ASN A 594 12.95 -0.55 -11.01
CA ASN A 594 12.41 -1.24 -9.85
C ASN A 594 11.62 -0.28 -8.92
N GLY A 595 10.92 0.69 -9.49
CA GLY A 595 10.00 1.56 -8.74
C GLY A 595 10.69 2.53 -7.76
N GLY A 596 11.96 2.85 -8.00
CA GLY A 596 12.75 3.76 -7.16
C GLY A 596 13.43 3.09 -5.96
N LEU A 597 13.45 1.75 -5.89
CA LEU A 597 14.15 1.01 -4.84
C LEU A 597 15.68 1.21 -4.96
N SER A 598 16.35 1.52 -3.86
CA SER A 598 17.81 1.61 -3.78
C SER A 598 18.41 0.30 -3.26
N LEU A 599 19.71 0.06 -3.48
CA LEU A 599 20.37 -1.15 -2.99
C LEU A 599 20.41 -1.20 -1.44
N TYR A 600 20.49 -0.04 -0.79
CA TYR A 600 20.36 0.08 0.67
C TYR A 600 18.99 -0.44 1.13
N LYS A 601 17.88 0.08 0.56
CA LYS A 601 16.52 -0.36 0.89
C LYS A 601 16.29 -1.83 0.60
N ALA A 602 16.70 -2.25 -0.61
CA ALA A 602 16.64 -3.64 -1.03
C ALA A 602 17.31 -4.59 -0.03
N THR A 603 18.51 -4.24 0.45
CA THR A 603 19.26 -5.10 1.36
C THR A 603 18.73 -5.12 2.80
N MET A 604 18.09 -4.05 3.26
CA MET A 604 17.43 -4.05 4.58
C MET A 604 16.38 -5.17 4.72
N ARG A 605 15.69 -5.53 3.63
CA ARG A 605 14.70 -6.62 3.62
C ARG A 605 15.32 -7.98 3.97
N PHE A 606 16.57 -8.21 3.57
CA PHE A 606 17.33 -9.41 3.88
C PHE A 606 18.00 -9.32 5.26
N ASP A 607 18.58 -8.16 5.59
CA ASP A 607 19.24 -7.93 6.88
C ASP A 607 18.30 -8.22 8.05
N GLN A 608 17.05 -7.75 8.00
CA GLN A 608 16.05 -8.01 9.04
C GLN A 608 15.78 -9.50 9.27
N LEU A 609 15.71 -10.30 8.19
CA LEU A 609 15.53 -11.75 8.28
C LEU A 609 16.76 -12.44 8.86
N HIS A 610 17.94 -12.02 8.38
CA HIS A 610 19.21 -12.59 8.82
C HIS A 610 19.48 -12.29 10.31
N VAL A 611 19.25 -11.05 10.74
CA VAL A 611 19.34 -10.62 12.13
C VAL A 611 18.38 -11.43 12.99
N MET A 612 17.12 -11.58 12.59
CA MET A 612 16.15 -12.38 13.37
C MET A 612 16.59 -13.85 13.51
N ARG A 613 17.11 -14.47 12.44
CA ARG A 613 17.56 -15.87 12.46
C ARG A 613 18.79 -16.10 13.35
N ASN A 614 19.68 -15.12 13.43
CA ASN A 614 20.94 -15.22 14.17
C ASN A 614 20.96 -14.44 15.49
N ALA A 615 19.87 -13.76 15.85
CA ALA A 615 19.81 -12.89 17.01
C ALA A 615 20.21 -13.65 18.29
N GLN A 616 21.38 -13.30 18.82
CA GLN A 616 21.79 -13.57 20.20
C GLN A 616 21.64 -12.33 21.10
N GLU A 617 21.34 -11.17 20.50
CA GLU A 617 21.27 -9.88 21.19
C GLU A 617 19.90 -9.60 21.82
N TYR A 618 19.92 -8.77 22.86
CA TYR A 618 18.80 -8.44 23.73
C TYR A 618 17.61 -7.85 22.95
N ASP A 619 16.42 -8.37 23.21
CA ASP A 619 15.09 -7.90 22.74
C ASP A 619 14.67 -8.21 21.29
N ALA A 620 15.58 -8.63 20.39
CA ALA A 620 15.17 -9.08 19.04
C ALA A 620 14.28 -10.35 19.10
N ARG A 621 14.43 -11.16 20.14
CA ARG A 621 13.57 -12.33 20.39
C ARG A 621 12.34 -12.04 21.25
N SER A 622 11.86 -10.79 21.34
CA SER A 622 10.54 -10.52 21.94
C SER A 622 9.48 -10.38 20.85
N LEU A 623 8.20 -10.56 21.19
CA LEU A 623 7.10 -10.27 20.25
C LEU A 623 7.14 -8.81 19.80
N LEU A 624 7.40 -7.89 20.73
CA LEU A 624 7.45 -6.46 20.42
C LEU A 624 8.60 -6.15 19.44
N GLY A 625 9.78 -6.72 19.67
CA GLY A 625 10.93 -6.62 18.76
C GLY A 625 10.62 -7.16 17.38
N ALA A 626 10.03 -8.36 17.27
CA ALA A 626 9.65 -8.94 15.98
C ALA A 626 8.62 -8.09 15.22
N LEU A 627 7.56 -7.63 15.90
CA LEU A 627 6.54 -6.75 15.32
C LEU A 627 7.13 -5.41 14.86
N ALA A 628 8.10 -4.87 15.60
CA ALA A 628 8.80 -3.66 15.22
C ALA A 628 9.68 -3.87 13.99
N THR A 629 10.49 -4.93 13.97
CA THR A 629 11.41 -5.27 12.89
C THR A 629 10.70 -5.58 11.59
N PHE A 630 9.52 -6.22 11.64
CA PHE A 630 8.81 -6.66 10.44
C PHE A 630 7.57 -5.83 10.10
N ARG A 631 7.45 -4.63 10.68
CA ARG A 631 6.30 -3.73 10.49
C ARG A 631 6.02 -3.36 9.03
N THR A 632 7.05 -3.20 8.20
CA THR A 632 6.90 -2.85 6.77
C THR A 632 6.40 -3.99 5.90
N ARG A 633 6.29 -5.21 6.46
CA ARG A 633 5.85 -6.37 5.71
C ARG A 633 4.33 -6.38 5.51
N GLN A 634 3.94 -6.72 4.30
CA GLN A 634 2.59 -6.70 3.78
C GLN A 634 1.85 -8.00 4.09
N CYS A 635 0.55 -7.85 4.33
CA CYS A 635 -0.42 -8.93 4.40
C CYS A 635 -1.77 -8.42 3.90
N VAL A 636 -2.64 -9.35 3.49
CA VAL A 636 -4.02 -9.01 3.06
C VAL A 636 -4.93 -8.87 4.27
N ASP A 637 -4.78 -9.78 5.25
CA ASP A 637 -5.52 -9.74 6.50
C ASP A 637 -4.69 -9.06 7.60
N ALA A 638 -5.19 -7.96 8.14
CA ALA A 638 -4.49 -7.17 9.18
C ALA A 638 -4.01 -8.01 10.39
N ARG A 639 -4.70 -9.12 10.71
CA ARG A 639 -4.34 -10.00 11.83
C ARG A 639 -3.06 -10.77 11.59
N ASP A 640 -2.68 -10.97 10.32
CA ASP A 640 -1.46 -11.68 9.95
C ASP A 640 -0.19 -10.89 10.32
N HIS A 641 -0.28 -9.58 10.58
CA HIS A 641 0.83 -8.85 11.22
C HIS A 641 1.22 -9.46 12.57
N ILE A 642 0.24 -10.02 13.30
CA ILE A 642 0.45 -10.69 14.59
C ILE A 642 0.69 -12.19 14.37
N PHE A 643 -0.24 -12.88 13.68
CA PHE A 643 -0.17 -14.33 13.51
C PHE A 643 1.03 -14.77 12.66
N GLY A 644 1.51 -13.92 11.76
CA GLY A 644 2.74 -14.11 11.01
C GLY A 644 4.00 -14.18 11.88
N MET A 645 3.95 -13.80 13.16
CA MET A 645 5.05 -13.96 14.10
C MET A 645 4.91 -15.19 15.01
N PHE A 646 3.76 -15.87 15.02
CA PHE A 646 3.45 -16.89 16.02
C PHE A 646 4.25 -18.19 15.89
N GLY A 647 4.84 -18.45 14.72
CA GLY A 647 5.74 -19.60 14.57
C GLY A 647 7.14 -19.39 15.13
N LEU A 648 7.54 -18.16 15.44
CA LEU A 648 8.88 -17.82 15.90
C LEU A 648 9.09 -18.19 17.38
N ASP A 649 10.33 -18.55 17.74
CA ASP A 649 10.73 -18.71 19.14
C ASP A 649 11.14 -17.36 19.75
N LEU A 650 10.16 -16.67 20.32
CA LEU A 650 10.30 -15.33 20.91
C LEU A 650 10.33 -15.35 22.46
N GLY A 651 10.93 -16.40 23.03
CA GLY A 651 11.16 -16.50 24.48
C GLY A 651 9.96 -17.02 25.29
N SER A 652 10.16 -17.16 26.61
CA SER A 652 9.18 -17.77 27.52
C SER A 652 7.90 -16.95 27.69
N GLU A 653 8.02 -15.63 27.80
CA GLU A 653 6.87 -14.73 27.93
C GLU A 653 5.92 -14.85 26.74
N PHE A 654 6.48 -15.02 25.54
CA PHE A 654 5.68 -15.21 24.33
C PHE A 654 4.96 -16.57 24.30
N ARG A 655 5.56 -17.63 24.85
CA ARG A 655 4.88 -18.94 24.93
C ARG A 655 3.59 -18.86 25.76
N ASP A 656 3.65 -18.17 26.90
CA ASP A 656 2.47 -17.95 27.74
C ASP A 656 1.44 -17.06 27.05
N LEU A 657 1.90 -16.08 26.25
CA LEU A 657 1.03 -15.23 25.46
C LEU A 657 0.29 -16.01 24.35
N LYS A 658 1.03 -16.83 23.60
CA LYS A 658 0.49 -17.66 22.51
C LYS A 658 -0.57 -18.63 23.01
N ALA A 659 -0.40 -19.17 24.22
CA ALA A 659 -1.39 -20.03 24.88
C ALA A 659 -2.70 -19.29 25.24
N ARG A 660 -2.69 -17.95 25.27
CA ARG A 660 -3.89 -17.12 25.52
C ARG A 660 -4.51 -16.59 24.23
N LEU A 661 -3.69 -16.08 23.32
CA LEU A 661 -4.11 -15.38 22.09
C LEU A 661 -4.29 -16.31 20.88
N HIS A 662 -4.88 -17.49 21.05
CA HIS A 662 -5.10 -18.50 19.98
C HIS A 662 -5.38 -17.89 18.59
N VAL A 663 -4.83 -18.49 17.53
CA VAL A 663 -5.06 -18.04 16.14
C VAL A 663 -6.55 -18.12 15.82
N ASP A 664 -7.20 -16.95 15.79
CA ASP A 664 -8.65 -16.82 15.62
C ASP A 664 -8.96 -15.69 14.62
N TYR A 665 -9.43 -16.09 13.44
CA TYR A 665 -9.84 -15.18 12.37
C TYR A 665 -11.30 -14.69 12.51
N THR A 666 -11.94 -14.89 13.67
CA THR A 666 -13.26 -14.32 13.98
C THR A 666 -13.18 -13.00 14.76
N VAL A 667 -12.06 -12.75 15.45
CA VAL A 667 -11.83 -11.51 16.21
C VAL A 667 -11.51 -10.34 15.27
N SER A 668 -11.95 -9.13 15.65
CA SER A 668 -11.64 -7.92 14.87
C SER A 668 -10.15 -7.52 15.01
N PRO A 669 -9.51 -6.92 13.99
CA PRO A 669 -8.11 -6.49 14.10
C PRO A 669 -7.87 -5.48 15.23
N THR A 670 -8.83 -4.56 15.45
CA THR A 670 -8.75 -3.54 16.51
C THR A 670 -8.70 -4.17 17.90
N GLU A 671 -9.53 -5.17 18.15
CA GLU A 671 -9.57 -5.91 19.41
C GLU A 671 -8.30 -6.75 19.60
N LEU A 672 -7.87 -7.46 18.56
CA LEU A 672 -6.64 -8.25 18.59
C LEU A 672 -5.42 -7.37 18.94
N PHE A 673 -5.27 -6.20 18.31
CA PHE A 673 -4.13 -5.32 18.58
C PHE A 673 -4.16 -4.76 20.00
N ALA A 674 -5.34 -4.40 20.52
CA ALA A 674 -5.49 -3.96 21.90
C ALA A 674 -5.17 -5.08 22.91
N ASP A 675 -5.59 -6.30 22.63
CA ASP A 675 -5.31 -7.48 23.46
C ASP A 675 -3.82 -7.85 23.45
N VAL A 676 -3.18 -7.77 22.29
CA VAL A 676 -1.72 -7.95 22.15
C VAL A 676 -0.98 -6.89 22.96
N ALA A 677 -1.34 -5.60 22.82
CA ALA A 677 -0.71 -4.52 23.58
C ALA A 677 -0.85 -4.70 25.09
N CYS A 678 -2.07 -5.00 25.58
CA CYS A 678 -2.33 -5.31 26.98
C CYS A 678 -1.47 -6.48 27.49
N SER A 679 -1.32 -7.50 26.65
CA SER A 679 -0.64 -8.71 27.05
C SER A 679 0.89 -8.55 27.04
N ILE A 680 1.45 -7.73 26.14
CA ILE A 680 2.85 -7.32 26.18
C ILE A 680 3.15 -6.53 27.46
N ILE A 681 2.28 -5.58 27.83
CA ILE A 681 2.45 -4.81 29.08
C ILE A 681 2.42 -5.75 30.29
N ARG A 682 1.46 -6.70 30.30
CA ARG A 682 1.33 -7.66 31.41
C ARG A 682 2.54 -8.58 31.55
N SER A 683 3.11 -9.08 30.45
CA SER A 683 4.24 -10.02 30.53
C SER A 683 5.55 -9.33 30.87
N SER A 684 5.80 -8.18 30.25
CA SER A 684 7.07 -7.45 30.41
C SER A 684 7.12 -6.56 31.65
N GLY A 685 5.97 -6.22 32.25
CA GLY A 685 5.86 -5.20 33.30
C GLY A 685 6.17 -3.77 32.81
N SER A 686 6.30 -3.57 31.50
CA SER A 686 6.76 -2.34 30.86
C SER A 686 5.69 -1.71 29.95
N LEU A 687 5.75 -0.38 29.80
CA LEU A 687 4.93 0.39 28.86
C LEU A 687 5.62 0.62 27.50
N ASP A 688 6.72 -0.08 27.20
CA ASP A 688 7.50 0.15 25.98
C ASP A 688 6.69 -0.04 24.68
N VAL A 689 5.65 -0.88 24.70
CA VAL A 689 4.72 -1.04 23.56
C VAL A 689 4.08 0.28 23.13
N LEU A 690 3.89 1.24 24.05
CA LEU A 690 3.34 2.56 23.75
C LEU A 690 4.24 3.40 22.83
N SER A 691 5.54 3.10 22.80
CA SER A 691 6.51 3.74 21.91
C SER A 691 6.35 3.32 20.43
N HIS A 692 5.51 2.31 20.16
CA HIS A 692 5.20 1.82 18.82
C HIS A 692 3.94 2.45 18.21
N VAL A 693 3.27 3.35 18.95
CA VAL A 693 2.20 4.19 18.41
C VAL A 693 2.80 5.14 17.36
N CYS A 694 2.43 4.93 16.10
CA CYS A 694 2.95 5.69 14.96
C CYS A 694 2.01 6.83 14.59
N GLN A 695 2.48 8.07 14.73
CA GLN A 695 1.81 9.27 14.24
C GLN A 695 2.77 10.09 13.36
N TYR A 696 3.37 9.46 12.34
CA TYR A 696 4.25 10.13 11.37
C TYR A 696 3.47 10.53 10.12
N PRO A 697 3.83 11.64 9.44
CA PRO A 697 3.21 12.01 8.17
C PRO A 697 3.47 11.01 7.05
N SER A 698 4.59 10.29 7.10
CA SER A 698 4.96 9.24 6.16
C SER A 698 4.08 7.99 6.29
N THR A 699 3.28 7.88 7.36
CA THR A 699 2.43 6.71 7.60
C THR A 699 1.21 6.70 6.66
N ARG A 700 1.01 5.60 5.94
CA ARG A 700 -0.16 5.39 5.06
C ARG A 700 -1.03 4.24 5.58
N GLY A 701 -2.34 4.45 5.51
CA GLY A 701 -3.33 3.52 6.05
C GLY A 701 -3.35 3.59 7.57
N GLN A 702 -4.54 3.79 8.15
CA GLN A 702 -4.75 3.66 9.58
C GLN A 702 -6.02 2.87 9.82
N LEU A 703 -5.93 1.83 10.64
CA LEU A 703 -7.09 1.08 11.07
C LEU A 703 -7.99 1.98 11.91
N SER A 704 -9.23 2.18 11.47
CA SER A 704 -10.16 3.08 12.14
C SER A 704 -10.64 2.50 13.48
N GLY A 705 -10.87 3.38 14.45
CA GLY A 705 -11.42 2.99 15.77
C GLY A 705 -10.39 2.42 16.77
N LEU A 706 -9.09 2.46 16.48
CA LEU A 706 -8.05 2.13 17.46
C LEU A 706 -7.93 3.23 18.55
N PRO A 707 -7.88 2.86 19.84
CA PRO A 707 -7.46 3.77 20.92
C PRO A 707 -6.05 4.31 20.65
N SER A 708 -5.76 5.55 21.06
CA SER A 708 -4.46 6.21 20.79
C SER A 708 -3.25 5.56 21.47
N TRP A 709 -3.48 4.71 22.47
CA TRP A 709 -2.42 3.97 23.16
C TRP A 709 -2.09 2.62 22.49
N VAL A 710 -2.92 2.16 21.53
CA VAL A 710 -2.72 0.89 20.84
C VAL A 710 -1.89 1.12 19.57
N PRO A 711 -0.75 0.43 19.39
CA PRO A 711 -0.01 0.48 18.13
C PRO A 711 -0.83 -0.08 16.97
N ASP A 712 -0.91 0.68 15.88
CA ASP A 712 -1.46 0.20 14.62
C ASP A 712 -0.38 -0.54 13.83
N TRP A 713 -0.43 -1.87 13.84
CA TRP A 713 0.53 -2.71 13.12
C TRP A 713 0.30 -2.74 11.60
N THR A 714 -0.84 -2.25 11.10
CA THR A 714 -1.11 -2.12 9.66
C THR A 714 -0.52 -0.84 9.05
N ALA A 715 -0.14 0.11 9.89
CA ALA A 715 0.36 1.41 9.46
C ALA A 715 1.69 1.23 8.71
N THR A 716 1.69 1.56 7.41
CA THR A 716 2.86 1.41 6.54
C THR A 716 3.69 2.67 6.52
N VAL A 717 5.01 2.54 6.54
CA VAL A 717 5.98 3.64 6.42
C VAL A 717 7.05 3.28 5.39
N GLU A 718 7.79 4.28 4.92
CA GLU A 718 8.90 4.09 3.99
C GLU A 718 10.04 3.28 4.65
N GLU A 719 10.73 2.42 3.89
CA GLU A 719 11.68 1.45 4.44
C GLU A 719 12.89 2.11 5.12
N THR A 720 13.44 3.18 4.55
CA THR A 720 14.57 3.91 5.15
C THR A 720 14.14 4.58 6.45
N PHE A 721 12.95 5.18 6.50
CA PHE A 721 12.39 5.67 7.77
C PHE A 721 12.19 4.54 8.80
N HIS A 722 11.63 3.40 8.37
CA HIS A 722 11.40 2.24 9.24
C HIS A 722 12.67 1.74 9.91
N HIS A 723 13.80 1.73 9.20
CA HIS A 723 15.09 1.35 9.78
C HIS A 723 15.46 2.20 11.00
N TYR A 724 15.39 3.53 10.88
CA TYR A 724 15.70 4.42 12.01
C TYR A 724 14.65 4.33 13.12
N TYR A 725 13.38 4.10 12.77
CA TYR A 725 12.33 3.81 13.75
C TYR A 725 12.61 2.52 14.54
N ALA A 726 12.98 1.43 13.86
CA ALA A 726 13.31 0.14 14.47
C ALA A 726 14.59 0.26 15.32
N GLU A 727 15.59 1.01 14.85
CA GLU A 727 16.80 1.33 15.62
C GLU A 727 16.48 2.08 16.90
N ARG A 728 15.68 3.16 16.80
CA ARG A 728 15.25 3.96 17.95
C ARG A 728 14.50 3.14 18.97
N THR A 729 13.51 2.36 18.53
CA THR A 729 12.67 1.55 19.43
C THR A 729 13.48 0.44 20.11
N ARG A 730 14.44 -0.18 19.43
CA ARG A 730 15.36 -1.15 20.06
C ARG A 730 16.23 -0.50 21.15
N ARG A 731 16.65 0.75 20.96
CA ARG A 731 17.48 1.49 21.93
C ARG A 731 16.72 1.96 23.16
N ILE A 732 15.38 1.93 23.16
CA ILE A 732 14.57 2.19 24.35
C ILE A 732 14.97 1.25 25.50
N ALA A 733 15.38 0.02 25.18
CA ALA A 733 15.85 -0.95 26.16
C ALA A 733 17.09 -0.45 26.95
N LEU A 734 17.88 0.48 26.40
CA LEU A 734 19.04 1.10 27.04
C LEU A 734 18.66 2.25 27.98
N SER A 735 17.41 2.71 27.94
CA SER A 735 16.89 3.78 28.80
C SER A 735 16.24 3.22 30.07
N ASN A 736 16.19 4.03 31.12
CA ASN A 736 15.58 3.66 32.40
C ASN A 736 14.93 4.88 33.09
N ALA A 737 14.10 5.63 32.35
CA ALA A 737 13.56 6.91 32.81
C ALA A 737 12.71 6.80 34.09
N SER A 738 11.98 5.68 34.27
CA SER A 738 11.17 5.41 35.48
C SER A 738 11.86 4.55 36.53
N MET A 739 13.18 4.30 36.41
CA MET A 739 13.97 3.56 37.40
C MET A 739 13.46 2.13 37.71
N ASN A 740 13.09 1.37 36.68
CA ASN A 740 12.58 -0.01 36.78
C ASN A 740 11.32 -0.16 37.65
N LEU A 741 10.53 0.92 37.84
CA LEU A 741 9.20 0.79 38.43
C LEU A 741 8.31 -0.03 37.49
N GLU A 742 7.57 -1.01 38.03
CA GLU A 742 6.60 -1.78 37.24
C GLU A 742 5.41 -0.92 36.81
N ALA A 743 4.86 -1.22 35.63
CA ALA A 743 3.68 -0.53 35.11
C ALA A 743 2.44 -0.75 35.98
N GLU A 744 1.87 0.32 36.53
CA GLU A 744 0.54 0.30 37.14
C GLU A 744 -0.49 0.76 36.10
N TRP A 745 -1.31 -0.17 35.60
CA TRP A 745 -2.27 0.11 34.52
C TRP A 745 -3.56 -0.70 34.63
N GLU A 746 -4.62 -0.23 33.97
CA GLU A 746 -5.91 -0.91 33.88
C GLU A 746 -6.61 -0.54 32.56
N ARG A 747 -7.03 -1.55 31.79
CA ARG A 747 -7.91 -1.36 30.62
C ARG A 747 -9.35 -1.24 31.08
N LEU A 748 -9.99 -0.14 30.71
CA LEU A 748 -11.38 0.17 31.04
C LEU A 748 -12.33 -0.46 30.02
N SER A 749 -13.59 -0.65 30.43
CA SER A 749 -14.63 -1.26 29.58
C SER A 749 -14.97 -0.46 28.31
N ASP A 750 -14.63 0.82 28.27
CA ASP A 750 -14.83 1.71 27.13
C ASP A 750 -13.60 1.83 26.21
N GLY A 751 -12.61 0.94 26.35
CA GLY A 751 -11.44 0.84 25.49
C GLY A 751 -10.25 1.72 25.89
N ARG A 752 -10.43 2.63 26.85
CA ARG A 752 -9.36 3.47 27.39
C ARG A 752 -8.41 2.67 28.29
N VAL A 753 -7.20 3.18 28.50
CA VAL A 753 -6.28 2.65 29.52
C VAL A 753 -5.97 3.71 30.56
N SER A 754 -6.02 3.34 31.84
CA SER A 754 -5.54 4.18 32.94
C SER A 754 -4.13 3.77 33.33
N THR A 755 -3.27 4.74 33.64
CA THR A 755 -1.90 4.52 34.14
C THR A 755 -1.48 5.65 35.08
N LYS A 756 -0.36 5.49 35.81
CA LYS A 756 0.25 6.56 36.61
C LYS A 756 1.34 7.29 35.84
N ALA A 757 1.33 8.61 35.92
CA ALA A 757 2.32 9.46 35.28
C ALA A 757 2.73 10.66 36.16
N MET A 758 3.93 11.17 35.90
CA MET A 758 4.43 12.45 36.41
C MET A 758 4.61 13.44 35.26
N ILE A 759 4.12 14.67 35.42
CA ILE A 759 4.29 15.72 34.40
C ILE A 759 5.69 16.32 34.52
N ILE A 760 6.46 16.27 33.41
CA ILE A 760 7.79 16.88 33.28
C ILE A 760 7.67 18.36 32.93
N GLY A 761 6.73 18.72 32.04
CA GLY A 761 6.49 20.10 31.61
C GLY A 761 5.54 20.15 30.42
N SER A 762 5.08 21.35 30.09
CA SER A 762 4.28 21.63 28.90
C SER A 762 5.16 22.17 27.78
N ILE A 763 4.89 21.73 26.54
CA ILE A 763 5.61 22.18 25.34
C ILE A 763 5.33 23.66 25.12
N LYS A 764 6.40 24.45 25.02
CA LYS A 764 6.35 25.90 24.86
C LYS A 764 6.82 26.35 23.48
N THR A 765 7.73 25.60 22.86
CA THR A 765 8.23 25.88 21.50
C THR A 765 8.56 24.56 20.82
N THR A 766 8.35 24.52 19.50
CA THR A 766 8.61 23.36 18.64
C THR A 766 9.37 23.80 17.40
N GLU A 767 10.35 23.00 16.98
CA GLU A 767 11.11 23.16 15.75
C GLU A 767 11.19 21.83 14.99
N ILE A 768 11.55 21.90 13.71
CA ILE A 768 11.66 20.70 12.87
C ILE A 768 12.83 19.82 13.33
N GLY A 769 12.63 18.50 13.28
CA GLY A 769 13.71 17.52 13.38
C GLY A 769 14.42 17.33 12.03
N TYR A 770 15.14 16.22 11.90
CA TYR A 770 15.82 15.84 10.68
C TYR A 770 14.77 15.43 9.61
N GLN A 771 14.97 15.84 8.36
CA GLN A 771 14.02 15.57 7.26
C GLN A 771 14.64 14.69 6.17
N THR A 772 13.77 13.96 5.45
CA THR A 772 14.16 13.05 4.35
C THR A 772 14.45 13.79 3.02
N SER A 773 14.01 15.05 2.87
CA SER A 773 14.16 15.85 1.64
C SER A 773 15.09 17.06 1.84
N ASN A 774 16.15 17.17 1.02
CA ASN A 774 17.14 18.26 0.92
C ASN A 774 18.14 18.47 2.09
N PRO A 775 19.14 17.59 2.28
CA PRO A 775 20.16 17.72 3.33
C PRO A 775 21.13 18.93 3.21
N PRO A 776 21.79 19.23 2.07
CA PRO A 776 22.94 20.17 2.12
C PRO A 776 22.52 21.65 2.15
N MET A 777 21.43 22.06 1.50
CA MET A 777 20.98 23.47 1.51
C MET A 777 20.21 23.86 2.79
N PHE A 778 19.72 22.89 3.57
CA PHE A 778 19.04 23.14 4.84
C PHE A 778 19.92 22.90 6.07
N GLY A 779 21.06 22.20 5.93
CA GLY A 779 21.92 21.80 7.04
C GLY A 779 22.38 22.94 7.96
N GLN A 780 22.86 24.05 7.39
CA GLN A 780 23.28 25.22 8.17
C GLN A 780 22.11 25.84 8.96
N LYS A 781 20.94 25.97 8.32
CA LYS A 781 19.74 26.53 8.94
C LYS A 781 19.22 25.62 10.06
N LEU A 782 19.18 24.31 9.80
CA LEU A 782 18.74 23.30 10.76
C LEU A 782 19.63 23.32 12.01
N LEU A 783 20.94 23.23 11.82
CA LEU A 783 21.91 23.24 12.92
C LEU A 783 21.82 24.53 13.76
N LYS A 784 21.70 25.68 13.09
CA LYS A 784 21.52 26.98 13.77
C LYS A 784 20.25 27.00 14.63
N THR A 785 19.13 26.53 14.07
CA THR A 785 17.83 26.49 14.76
C THR A 785 17.90 25.58 15.99
N TRP A 786 18.49 24.39 15.84
CA TRP A 786 18.68 23.46 16.96
C TRP A 786 19.55 24.04 18.07
N LEU A 787 20.64 24.73 17.71
CA LEU A 787 21.50 25.41 18.68
C LEU A 787 20.76 26.53 19.42
N GLU A 788 19.94 27.31 18.73
CA GLU A 788 19.12 28.38 19.33
C GLU A 788 18.14 27.81 20.39
N VAL A 789 17.41 26.74 20.05
CA VAL A 789 16.52 26.06 21.02
C VAL A 789 17.30 25.45 22.18
N PHE A 790 18.41 24.78 21.90
CA PHE A 790 19.24 24.13 22.92
C PHE A 790 19.84 25.13 23.92
N ASN A 791 20.19 26.33 23.47
CA ASN A 791 20.73 27.39 24.32
C ASN A 791 19.68 28.05 25.22
N CYS A 792 18.38 27.86 24.93
CA CYS A 792 17.27 28.34 25.77
C CYS A 792 16.92 27.38 26.92
N ARG A 793 17.62 26.24 27.05
CA ARG A 793 17.35 25.26 28.11
C ARG A 793 17.81 25.74 29.49
N CYS A 794 17.28 25.11 30.53
CA CYS A 794 17.78 25.25 31.90
C CYS A 794 18.61 24.06 32.37
N ASN A 795 19.61 24.33 33.20
CA ASN A 795 20.22 23.30 34.05
C ASN A 795 19.26 22.96 35.20
N TRP A 796 19.40 21.76 35.74
CA TRP A 796 18.47 21.23 36.74
C TRP A 796 18.58 21.90 38.11
N ASP A 797 19.71 22.57 38.37
CA ASP A 797 20.02 23.17 39.66
C ASP A 797 19.59 24.64 39.75
N SER A 798 19.04 25.21 38.66
CA SER A 798 18.50 26.56 38.60
C SER A 798 16.97 26.56 38.57
N ASP A 799 16.34 27.18 39.59
CA ASP A 799 14.90 27.42 39.64
C ASP A 799 14.48 28.44 38.57
N CYS A 800 14.20 27.95 37.37
CA CYS A 800 13.84 28.77 36.22
C CYS A 800 12.35 29.15 36.22
N GLN A 801 11.92 30.03 37.12
CA GLN A 801 10.58 30.64 37.05
C GLN A 801 10.52 31.88 36.13
N HIS A 802 11.62 32.27 35.46
CA HIS A 802 11.72 33.57 34.77
C HIS A 802 12.09 33.52 33.28
N LEU A 803 12.34 32.35 32.68
CA LEU A 803 12.87 32.27 31.31
C LEU A 803 11.78 32.23 30.23
N ILE A 804 10.86 33.20 30.23
CA ILE A 804 10.02 33.55 29.06
C ILE A 804 9.75 35.07 28.95
N HIS A 805 10.40 35.95 29.72
CA HIS A 805 10.24 37.40 29.51
C HIS A 805 11.57 38.06 29.14
N ASP A 806 11.70 38.37 27.85
CA ASP A 806 12.60 39.36 27.21
C ASP A 806 13.97 39.61 27.88
N GLY A 807 15.00 38.88 27.44
CA GLY A 807 16.40 39.26 27.72
C GLY A 807 17.45 38.29 27.16
N PRO A 808 18.57 38.77 26.59
CA PRO A 808 19.62 37.91 26.06
C PRO A 808 20.50 37.34 27.18
N ALA A 809 20.88 36.07 26.99
CA ALA A 809 22.06 35.38 27.53
C ALA A 809 22.36 35.54 29.02
N HIS A 810 22.28 34.41 29.75
CA HIS A 810 23.05 34.21 30.97
C HIS A 810 24.52 34.60 30.73
N SER A 811 24.98 35.63 31.44
CA SER A 811 26.34 36.15 31.39
C SER A 811 27.19 35.56 32.51
N LYS A 812 27.64 34.31 32.34
CA LYS A 812 28.88 33.78 32.93
C LYS A 812 29.43 32.73 31.97
N ASP A 813 30.65 32.94 31.47
CA ASP A 813 31.35 32.05 30.53
C ASP A 813 31.57 30.61 31.07
N GLU A 814 31.28 30.35 32.34
CA GLU A 814 31.41 29.03 32.97
C GLU A 814 30.15 28.14 32.86
N ASP A 815 28.99 28.69 32.50
CA ASP A 815 27.71 27.95 32.40
C ASP A 815 27.20 27.79 30.96
N ARG A 816 28.02 28.13 29.95
CA ARG A 816 27.64 27.87 28.55
C ARG A 816 27.64 26.37 28.26
N PRO A 817 26.57 25.83 27.66
CA PRO A 817 26.49 24.46 27.18
C PRO A 817 27.73 24.02 26.40
N SER A 818 28.32 22.87 26.74
CA SER A 818 29.43 22.36 25.92
C SER A 818 28.90 21.83 24.59
N LEU A 819 29.72 21.87 23.53
CA LEU A 819 29.41 21.20 22.26
C LEU A 819 29.22 19.68 22.44
N SER A 820 29.82 19.09 23.48
CA SER A 820 29.61 17.69 23.87
C SER A 820 28.16 17.45 24.30
N GLU A 821 27.60 18.31 25.16
CA GLU A 821 26.20 18.18 25.60
C GLU A 821 25.22 18.38 24.43
N PHE A 822 25.55 19.27 23.49
CA PHE A 822 24.73 19.43 22.28
C PHE A 822 24.79 18.17 21.39
N SER A 823 25.99 17.62 21.19
CA SER A 823 26.22 16.37 20.46
C SER A 823 25.41 15.22 21.08
N GLU A 824 25.47 15.06 22.40
CA GLU A 824 24.67 14.07 23.12
C GLU A 824 23.15 14.29 22.94
N MET A 825 22.68 15.54 22.96
CA MET A 825 21.27 15.84 22.77
C MET A 825 20.76 15.43 21.37
N ILE A 826 21.50 15.75 20.31
CA ILE A 826 21.09 15.46 18.93
C ILE A 826 21.20 13.98 18.56
N THR A 827 22.00 13.18 19.28
CA THR A 827 22.07 11.73 19.12
C THR A 827 21.13 10.95 20.06
N GLY A 828 20.29 11.65 20.84
CA GLY A 828 19.38 11.02 21.79
C GLY A 828 20.09 10.40 23.01
N GLY A 829 21.29 10.89 23.36
CA GLY A 829 22.09 10.41 24.48
C GLY A 829 22.87 9.13 24.17
N HIS A 830 22.98 8.74 22.89
CA HIS A 830 23.65 7.51 22.48
C HIS A 830 25.01 7.77 21.80
N ALA A 831 25.91 6.81 21.96
CA ALA A 831 27.20 6.75 21.28
C ALA A 831 27.47 5.31 20.78
N LEU A 832 28.09 5.19 19.61
CA LEU A 832 28.52 3.89 19.07
C LEU A 832 29.60 3.26 19.97
N SER A 833 29.64 1.94 20.06
CA SER A 833 30.61 1.19 20.90
C SER A 833 32.07 1.60 20.64
N GLN A 834 32.42 1.87 19.37
CA GLN A 834 33.73 2.37 18.96
C GLN A 834 34.09 3.78 19.51
N TRP A 835 33.11 4.51 20.02
CA TRP A 835 33.25 5.86 20.60
C TRP A 835 32.92 5.92 22.10
N GLN A 836 32.25 4.90 22.67
CA GLN A 836 31.75 4.88 24.05
C GLN A 836 32.83 5.13 25.13
N ASN A 837 34.09 4.77 24.86
CA ASN A 837 35.19 4.90 25.82
C ASN A 837 36.18 6.04 25.49
N ASP A 838 35.88 6.86 24.48
CA ASP A 838 36.76 7.95 24.03
C ASP A 838 35.91 9.16 23.60
N SER A 839 35.63 10.05 24.57
CA SER A 839 34.84 11.27 24.34
C SER A 839 35.48 12.19 23.27
N GLY A 840 36.79 12.10 23.06
CA GLY A 840 37.49 12.82 22.01
C GLY A 840 37.09 12.34 20.61
N ARG A 841 36.86 11.03 20.44
CA ARG A 841 36.41 10.46 19.14
C ARG A 841 34.96 10.80 18.82
N GLN A 842 34.06 10.79 19.79
CA GLN A 842 32.67 11.18 19.55
C GLN A 842 32.58 12.66 19.19
N LEU A 843 33.33 13.53 19.87
CA LEU A 843 33.39 14.95 19.53
C LEU A 843 33.97 15.15 18.13
N LYS A 844 35.02 14.40 17.76
CA LYS A 844 35.57 14.42 16.40
C LYS A 844 34.55 13.96 15.35
N ALA A 845 33.78 12.91 15.63
CA ALA A 845 32.73 12.46 14.71
C ALA A 845 31.60 13.48 14.55
N PHE A 846 31.22 14.17 15.63
CA PHE A 846 30.29 15.30 15.57
C PHE A 846 30.85 16.46 14.72
N GLU A 847 32.12 16.81 14.89
CA GLU A 847 32.77 17.85 14.08
C GLU A 847 32.80 17.47 12.60
N ASP A 848 33.18 16.22 12.29
CA ASP A 848 33.19 15.70 10.91
C ASP A 848 31.79 15.69 10.28
N TRP A 849 30.76 15.30 11.05
CA TRP A 849 29.37 15.36 10.61
C TRP A 849 28.88 16.80 10.40
N ARG A 850 29.22 17.72 11.31
CA ARG A 850 28.87 19.13 11.19
C ARG A 850 29.50 19.72 9.92
N ASP A 851 30.77 19.43 9.70
CA ASP A 851 31.49 19.89 8.53
C ASP A 851 30.83 19.31 7.27
N TRP A 852 30.50 18.02 7.22
CA TRP A 852 29.73 17.39 6.13
C TRP A 852 28.37 18.05 5.88
N LEU A 853 27.56 18.25 6.93
CA LEU A 853 26.19 18.77 6.84
C LEU A 853 26.16 20.23 6.34
N THR A 854 27.20 21.00 6.65
CA THR A 854 27.26 22.44 6.34
C THR A 854 28.12 22.80 5.14
N HIS A 855 28.87 21.84 4.58
CA HIS A 855 29.75 22.05 3.44
C HIS A 855 28.94 22.27 2.16
N GLU A 856 29.35 23.25 1.34
CA GLU A 856 28.74 23.47 0.02
C GLU A 856 29.01 22.31 -0.96
N ASN A 857 30.12 21.59 -0.75
CA ASN A 857 30.51 20.43 -1.55
C ASN A 857 31.02 19.27 -0.66
N PRO A 858 30.14 18.50 0.00
CA PRO A 858 30.56 17.45 0.95
C PRO A 858 31.42 16.35 0.33
N GLU A 859 31.41 16.20 -1.00
CA GLU A 859 32.22 15.22 -1.74
C GLU A 859 33.72 15.52 -1.70
N ALA A 860 34.10 16.79 -1.53
CA ALA A 860 35.50 17.22 -1.45
C ALA A 860 36.15 16.89 -0.09
N LEU A 861 35.37 16.42 0.89
CA LEU A 861 35.87 16.15 2.22
C LEU A 861 36.77 14.90 2.27
N PRO A 862 37.77 14.88 3.18
CA PRO A 862 38.62 13.72 3.40
C PRO A 862 37.80 12.44 3.62
N LYS A 863 38.34 11.30 3.19
CA LYS A 863 37.70 9.98 3.34
C LYS A 863 37.28 9.69 4.79
N GLU A 864 38.17 9.99 5.73
CA GLU A 864 37.93 9.79 7.16
C GLU A 864 36.76 10.64 7.69
N THR A 865 36.70 11.91 7.29
CA THR A 865 35.59 12.82 7.64
C THR A 865 34.24 12.28 7.14
N ARG A 866 34.18 11.81 5.88
CA ARG A 866 32.95 11.25 5.32
C ARG A 866 32.50 9.97 6.02
N GLN A 867 33.44 9.11 6.42
CA GLN A 867 33.14 7.88 7.15
C GLN A 867 32.59 8.15 8.56
N ASN A 868 33.21 9.09 9.28
CA ASN A 868 32.75 9.50 10.61
C ASN A 868 31.38 10.19 10.53
N ALA A 869 31.19 11.06 9.53
CA ALA A 869 29.94 11.76 9.30
C ALA A 869 28.77 10.80 9.08
N ARG A 870 28.94 9.77 8.25
CA ARG A 870 27.89 8.76 8.00
C ARG A 870 27.40 8.07 9.27
N ASN A 871 28.33 7.53 10.05
CA ASN A 871 28.00 6.81 11.29
C ASN A 871 27.32 7.73 12.32
N PHE A 872 27.74 8.99 12.38
CA PHE A 872 27.14 9.98 13.27
C PHE A 872 25.75 10.42 12.77
N ASP A 873 25.59 10.57 11.45
CA ASP A 873 24.32 10.90 10.81
C ASP A 873 23.23 9.86 11.10
N ASP A 874 23.58 8.57 11.10
CA ASP A 874 22.66 7.49 11.48
C ASP A 874 22.20 7.61 12.95
N LEU A 875 23.06 8.08 13.86
CA LEU A 875 22.67 8.36 15.26
C LEU A 875 21.71 9.54 15.34
N VAL A 876 22.00 10.63 14.62
CA VAL A 876 21.16 11.84 14.60
C VAL A 876 19.79 11.51 14.00
N LYS A 877 19.74 10.78 12.87
CA LYS A 877 18.50 10.33 12.23
C LYS A 877 17.68 9.42 13.14
N SER A 878 18.32 8.50 13.86
CA SER A 878 17.61 7.63 14.83
C SER A 878 16.90 8.43 15.94
N ALA A 879 17.44 9.58 16.35
CA ALA A 879 16.85 10.43 17.38
C ALA A 879 15.85 11.46 16.86
N SER A 880 16.02 11.94 15.62
CA SER A 880 15.37 13.18 15.15
C SER A 880 14.69 13.12 13.78
N LEU A 881 14.82 12.03 13.00
CA LEU A 881 14.19 11.89 11.69
C LEU A 881 12.65 11.83 11.80
N GLU A 882 11.95 12.68 11.05
CA GLU A 882 10.47 12.84 11.10
C GLU A 882 9.94 12.99 12.54
N ARG A 883 10.69 13.76 13.33
CA ARG A 883 10.36 14.11 14.72
C ARG A 883 10.42 15.62 14.87
N CYS A 884 9.92 16.11 16.00
CA CYS A 884 9.93 17.52 16.33
C CYS A 884 10.90 17.77 17.50
N MET A 885 11.79 18.74 17.37
CA MET A 885 12.56 19.26 18.49
C MET A 885 11.66 20.15 19.35
N PHE A 886 11.70 20.01 20.66
CA PHE A 886 10.86 20.83 21.55
C PHE A 886 11.62 21.44 22.71
N LEU A 887 11.05 22.52 23.26
CA LEU A 887 11.41 23.12 24.54
C LEU A 887 10.17 23.18 25.45
N THR A 888 10.30 22.74 26.70
CA THR A 888 9.23 22.84 27.70
C THR A 888 9.28 24.15 28.49
N ASP A 889 8.17 24.51 29.13
CA ASP A 889 8.07 25.58 30.13
C ASP A 889 9.01 25.40 31.34
N THR A 890 9.39 24.15 31.62
CA THR A 890 10.40 23.78 32.63
C THR A 890 11.84 23.83 32.10
N GLY A 891 12.06 24.34 30.88
CA GLY A 891 13.38 24.51 30.27
C GLY A 891 14.03 23.20 29.80
N ARG A 892 13.24 22.14 29.54
CA ARG A 892 13.72 20.85 29.02
C ARG A 892 13.65 20.80 27.51
N VAL A 893 14.69 20.27 26.90
CA VAL A 893 14.82 20.11 25.45
C VAL A 893 14.84 18.64 25.07
N GLY A 894 14.32 18.31 23.90
CA GLY A 894 14.24 16.93 23.45
C GLY A 894 13.65 16.77 22.05
N PHE A 895 13.40 15.52 21.67
CA PHE A 895 12.74 15.15 20.42
C PHE A 895 11.48 14.32 20.67
N GLY A 896 10.35 14.78 20.14
CA GLY A 896 9.04 14.15 20.25
C GLY A 896 8.48 13.72 18.90
N PRO A 897 7.29 13.09 18.87
CA PRO A 897 6.57 12.81 17.63
C PRO A 897 6.37 14.10 16.82
N GLU A 898 6.36 14.03 15.49
CA GLU A 898 6.22 15.22 14.65
C GLU A 898 4.93 16.01 14.92
N ALA A 899 3.85 15.32 15.29
CA ALA A 899 2.57 15.94 15.65
C ALA A 899 2.60 16.77 16.95
N THR A 900 3.74 16.82 17.65
CA THR A 900 3.93 17.63 18.87
C THR A 900 3.76 19.11 18.56
N ARG A 901 3.04 19.83 19.41
CA ARG A 901 2.83 21.28 19.30
C ARG A 901 2.81 21.95 20.67
N GLU A 902 2.85 23.27 20.66
CA GLU A 902 2.68 24.08 21.88
C GLU A 902 1.41 23.69 22.66
N GLY A 903 1.54 23.58 23.97
CA GLY A 903 0.48 23.16 24.90
C GLY A 903 0.35 21.64 25.11
N ASP A 904 1.00 20.81 24.29
CA ASP A 904 1.13 19.38 24.60
C ASP A 904 1.96 19.17 25.88
N VAL A 905 1.87 18.00 26.51
CA VAL A 905 2.47 17.74 27.82
C VAL A 905 3.46 16.58 27.72
N VAL A 906 4.66 16.77 28.26
CA VAL A 906 5.65 15.71 28.41
C VAL A 906 5.43 15.04 29.77
N VAL A 907 5.26 13.72 29.76
CA VAL A 907 5.01 12.91 30.96
C VAL A 907 5.98 11.74 31.05
N LEU A 908 6.36 11.40 32.28
CA LEU A 908 7.00 10.13 32.59
C LEU A 908 5.92 9.17 33.13
N MET A 909 5.67 8.06 32.43
CA MET A 909 4.71 7.05 32.88
C MET A 909 5.43 5.97 33.71
N MET A 910 4.77 5.47 34.76
CA MET A 910 5.29 4.39 35.59
C MET A 910 5.37 3.10 34.77
N GLY A 911 6.51 2.42 34.75
CA GLY A 911 6.75 1.32 33.81
C GLY A 911 7.28 1.73 32.44
N GLY A 912 7.38 3.03 32.13
CA GLY A 912 7.98 3.51 30.89
C GLY A 912 9.50 3.63 30.99
N ARG A 913 10.24 3.10 30.00
CA ARG A 913 11.70 3.32 29.93
C ARG A 913 12.07 4.70 29.39
N VAL A 914 11.12 5.41 28.77
CA VAL A 914 11.28 6.74 28.20
C VAL A 914 10.12 7.66 28.58
N PRO A 915 10.30 8.99 28.51
CA PRO A 915 9.20 9.95 28.53
C PRO A 915 8.25 9.80 27.32
N PHE A 916 7.01 10.31 27.46
CA PHE A 916 5.98 10.30 26.43
C PHE A 916 5.36 11.69 26.26
N ILE A 917 4.85 11.99 25.06
CA ILE A 917 4.08 13.21 24.80
C ILE A 917 2.60 12.86 24.70
N VAL A 918 1.80 13.61 25.44
CA VAL A 918 0.35 13.43 25.52
C VAL A 918 -0.39 14.76 25.29
N ARG A 919 -1.57 14.68 24.69
CA ARG A 919 -2.43 15.83 24.38
C ARG A 919 -3.74 15.76 25.14
N ARG A 920 -4.14 16.82 25.83
CA ARG A 920 -5.40 16.86 26.61
C ARG A 920 -6.62 16.68 25.71
N VAL A 921 -7.55 15.81 26.10
CA VAL A 921 -8.85 15.60 25.45
C VAL A 921 -9.88 16.47 26.18
N ASN A 922 -10.34 17.55 25.54
CA ASN A 922 -11.27 18.56 26.08
C ASN A 922 -10.75 19.33 27.31
N ALA A 923 -10.13 20.50 27.06
CA ALA A 923 -9.49 21.34 28.09
C ALA A 923 -10.43 21.88 29.19
N VAL A 924 -11.76 21.72 29.06
CA VAL A 924 -12.74 22.44 29.89
C VAL A 924 -13.39 21.55 30.97
N THR A 925 -13.36 20.20 30.87
CA THR A 925 -14.15 19.33 31.78
C THR A 925 -13.42 18.14 32.39
N GLN A 926 -12.24 17.73 31.90
CA GLN A 926 -11.59 16.49 32.33
C GLN A 926 -10.05 16.62 32.40
N ALA A 927 -9.53 17.05 33.56
CA ALA A 927 -8.12 17.43 33.72
C ALA A 927 -7.08 16.31 33.48
N ASN A 928 -7.47 15.03 33.55
CA ASN A 928 -6.54 13.88 33.48
C ASN A 928 -6.74 12.98 32.25
N HIS A 929 -7.45 13.47 31.23
CA HIS A 929 -7.76 12.71 30.02
C HIS A 929 -6.90 13.16 28.85
N TYR A 930 -6.25 12.20 28.20
CA TYR A 930 -5.25 12.48 27.19
C TYR A 930 -5.34 11.53 25.98
N ARG A 931 -4.87 12.01 24.84
CA ARG A 931 -4.49 11.23 23.67
C ARG A 931 -2.98 11.03 23.71
N LEU A 932 -2.49 9.82 23.53
CA LEU A 932 -1.06 9.56 23.38
C LEU A 932 -0.58 10.00 21.98
N LEU A 933 0.52 10.73 21.91
CA LEU A 933 1.16 11.09 20.64
C LEU A 933 2.33 10.15 20.32
N GLY A 934 3.10 9.75 21.33
CA GLY A 934 4.22 8.82 21.18
C GLY A 934 5.34 9.03 22.22
N ASP A 935 6.44 8.31 22.03
CA ASP A 935 7.65 8.39 22.85
C ASP A 935 8.40 9.71 22.66
N ALA A 936 9.18 10.12 23.66
CA ALA A 936 10.05 11.29 23.57
C ALA A 936 11.43 11.03 24.18
N PHE A 937 12.45 11.53 23.50
CA PHE A 937 13.74 11.76 24.10
C PHE A 937 13.69 13.09 24.85
N VAL A 938 14.13 13.10 26.11
CA VAL A 938 14.31 14.33 26.91
C VAL A 938 15.76 14.36 27.36
N HIS A 939 16.48 15.44 27.04
CA HIS A 939 17.88 15.59 27.45
C HIS A 939 17.99 15.56 28.98
N LYS A 940 18.88 14.69 29.49
CA LYS A 940 19.00 14.34 30.93
C LYS A 940 17.70 13.81 31.53
N GLY A 941 16.83 13.18 30.75
CA GLY A 941 15.54 12.64 31.23
C GLY A 941 15.37 11.13 31.06
N MET A 942 16.44 10.44 30.66
CA MET A 942 16.37 9.06 30.14
C MET A 942 16.86 8.01 31.12
N LEU A 943 17.60 8.37 32.19
CA LEU A 943 18.31 7.45 33.09
C LEU A 943 17.86 7.60 34.56
N GLY A 944 16.60 7.99 34.77
CA GLY A 944 15.98 8.05 36.11
C GLY A 944 16.11 9.40 36.82
N GLU A 945 16.79 10.38 36.22
CA GLU A 945 17.05 11.68 36.83
C GLU A 945 15.74 12.42 37.15
N VAL A 946 14.74 12.29 36.28
CA VAL A 946 13.39 12.86 36.44
C VAL A 946 12.68 12.24 37.64
N CYS A 947 12.75 10.91 37.77
CA CYS A 947 12.11 10.15 38.84
C CYS A 947 12.69 10.49 40.22
N LEU A 948 14.00 10.75 40.30
CA LEU A 948 14.67 11.15 41.54
C LEU A 948 14.35 12.58 41.97
N ARG A 949 14.28 13.51 41.01
CA ARG A 949 14.26 14.95 41.31
C ARG A 949 12.85 15.57 41.36
N LEU A 950 11.91 15.15 40.51
CA LEU A 950 10.56 15.72 40.51
C LEU A 950 9.81 15.55 41.85
N PRO A 951 9.94 14.44 42.61
CA PRO A 951 9.34 14.33 43.94
C PRO A 951 9.88 15.35 44.94
N LEU A 952 11.16 15.72 44.85
CA LEU A 952 11.76 16.78 45.68
C LEU A 952 11.16 18.16 45.38
N LEU A 953 10.67 18.35 44.16
CA LEU A 953 9.96 19.54 43.69
C LEU A 953 8.43 19.46 43.94
N GLY A 954 7.97 18.50 44.74
CA GLY A 954 6.57 18.36 45.13
C GLY A 954 5.65 17.72 44.09
N LYS A 955 6.18 17.25 42.95
CA LYS A 955 5.39 16.52 41.94
C LYS A 955 5.10 15.10 42.43
N ARG A 956 3.95 14.55 42.05
CA ARG A 956 3.50 13.20 42.46
C ARG A 956 3.09 12.37 41.25
N TRP A 957 3.07 11.07 41.42
CA TRP A 957 2.45 10.14 40.48
C TRP A 957 0.94 10.33 40.51
N GLU A 958 0.37 10.75 39.38
CA GLU A 958 -1.06 10.99 39.21
C GLU A 958 -1.65 10.01 38.20
N ARG A 959 -2.91 9.63 38.41
CA ARG A 959 -3.60 8.74 37.47
C ARG A 959 -4.10 9.54 36.26
N ILE A 960 -3.73 9.07 35.07
CA ILE A 960 -4.14 9.62 33.78
C ILE A 960 -4.90 8.55 32.98
N TYR A 961 -5.68 9.00 32.00
CA TYR A 961 -6.50 8.16 31.13
C TYR A 961 -6.15 8.43 29.67
N LEU A 962 -5.68 7.40 28.97
CA LEU A 962 -5.37 7.45 27.54
C LEU A 962 -6.57 6.97 26.73
N HIS A 963 -7.03 7.80 25.80
CA HIS A 963 -8.18 7.53 24.93
C HIS A 963 -7.85 6.69 23.72
#